data_AF-A0A8J6K7B0-F1
#
_entry.id   AF-A0A8J6K7B0-F1
#
_cell.length_a   1.000
_cell.length_b   1.000
_cell.length_c   1.000
_cell.angle_alpha   90.00
_cell.angle_beta   90.00
_cell.angle_gamma   90.00
#
_symmetry.space_group_name_H-M   'P 1'
#
loop_
_entity.id
_entity.type
_entity.pdbx_description
1 polymer ?
#
loop_
_entity_poly.entity_id
_entity_poly.type
_entity_poly.pdbx_seq_one_letter_code
_entity_poly.pdbx_strand_id
1 'polypeptide(L)'
;MSAGLSVPDCRAVRAVLEHFMEVEKQVKDKDPGFDEDISQHLMAVADAVMELEGIRRNSRELLEVETIENSKLRYRIVHLPRIITREIEDAVTSARESIASERLQLENKLKRVNWELEKTERKQKELEEMTVYLSQQEDTLWAEHEEAVALLNQQMAGKAHQSILVNETHNKRKEAEEAVTDYQNRTEDLAEDMAIERQQFTEETGKLTAEIVETKRKTEIQDARNAEKKVHLSQRRSVLFDVEEKINLEQENISSLKGKVLLLQASHGRLTNKLDMQQKQSVDTSNKIDVLQLHMANEKEHFYNQSNSLKDEISKLDEQMNTAEMLHASLKKENKDVKQKYQAASEEEDTQRVIKRDMANQLEKSRSALDEKQELLGKLKMELTEMEQDTERLLESTRISTEQLTAHVEEFKENLASEHQKRMSIQIRKGEVTKETELWQLSEESFMAEMKKRIQNGHNKKAVLTIEGSRLRREIEKWGKEIRSINEEQAQSSKEYSSQVQSLQDQIIILEEKMKKSISGFENQQENLTKNIPIMNAAEDAYNKEHVNYEDLKKKASAMKNKQKSLEGSINTITKDLEVNTKIKDTKKASLKELRKLAFEKLQGSLATLKLIDKEIYETNRRLELVIMENCRLKLQNAQHKESISATISESQEHLSITNQLEKDQASLIEHLHEGWDRDTLVCSDFSERDQEILDSIVELLRKISTRDAKVGHLNDVLHQKYMGLSSLLQSKAGKKATSTSN
;
A
#
# COMPACT_ATOMS: atom_id res chain seq x y z
N MET A 1 0.17 57.77 -117.75
CA MET A 1 -0.72 57.48 -118.91
C MET A 1 -2.06 58.16 -118.66
N SER A 2 -2.69 58.71 -119.71
CA SER A 2 -4.06 59.23 -119.72
C SER A 2 -4.52 60.01 -118.47
N ALA A 3 -4.19 61.30 -118.40
CA ALA A 3 -4.98 62.24 -117.62
C ALA A 3 -6.35 62.37 -118.30
N GLY A 4 -7.34 61.58 -117.85
CA GLY A 4 -8.70 61.65 -118.38
C GLY A 4 -9.34 62.96 -117.94
N LEU A 5 -9.75 63.81 -118.89
CA LEU A 5 -10.43 65.07 -118.59
C LEU A 5 -11.72 64.78 -117.81
N SER A 6 -11.72 65.12 -116.52
CA SER A 6 -12.89 64.99 -115.67
C SER A 6 -13.91 66.05 -116.08
N VAL A 7 -14.95 65.63 -116.82
CA VAL A 7 -16.06 66.50 -117.19
C VAL A 7 -16.60 67.23 -115.95
N PRO A 8 -16.82 68.56 -115.98
CA PRO A 8 -17.36 69.29 -114.84
C PRO A 8 -18.76 68.80 -114.48
N ASP A 9 -18.98 68.40 -113.22
CA ASP A 9 -20.28 67.93 -112.75
C ASP A 9 -21.24 69.09 -112.51
N CYS A 10 -20.71 70.24 -112.09
CA CYS A 10 -21.48 71.47 -112.04
C CYS A 10 -21.85 71.93 -113.46
N ARG A 11 -23.13 71.78 -113.82
CA ARG A 11 -23.68 72.19 -115.13
C ARG A 11 -23.37 73.65 -115.49
N ALA A 12 -23.30 74.53 -114.49
CA ALA A 12 -22.91 75.94 -114.69
C ALA A 12 -21.43 76.09 -115.05
N VAL A 13 -20.52 75.39 -114.36
CA VAL A 13 -19.09 75.39 -114.68
C VAL A 13 -18.83 74.81 -116.07
N ARG A 14 -19.54 73.73 -116.43
CA ARG A 14 -19.46 73.15 -117.77
C ARG A 14 -19.85 74.17 -118.86
N ALA A 15 -20.99 74.84 -118.69
CA ALA A 15 -21.46 75.87 -119.61
C ALA A 15 -20.49 77.07 -119.69
N VAL A 16 -19.86 77.46 -118.58
CA VAL A 16 -18.84 78.54 -118.56
C VAL A 16 -17.58 78.13 -119.34
N LEU A 17 -17.10 76.90 -119.18
CA LEU A 17 -15.95 76.39 -119.93
C LEU A 17 -16.26 76.21 -121.43
N GLU A 18 -17.44 75.67 -121.75
CA GLU A 18 -17.96 75.61 -123.14
C GLU A 18 -18.01 77.01 -123.76
N HIS A 19 -18.47 78.03 -123.02
CA HIS A 19 -18.52 79.41 -123.51
C HIS A 19 -17.15 80.07 -123.62
N PHE A 20 -16.18 79.78 -122.74
CA PHE A 20 -14.80 80.25 -122.91
C PHE A 20 -14.14 79.65 -124.15
N MET A 21 -14.33 78.35 -124.44
CA MET A 21 -13.85 77.73 -125.68
C MET A 21 -14.55 78.31 -126.93
N GLU A 22 -15.83 78.64 -126.84
CA GLU A 22 -16.58 79.27 -127.92
C GLU A 22 -16.15 80.74 -128.17
N VAL A 23 -15.78 81.47 -127.11
CA VAL A 23 -15.17 82.81 -127.21
C VAL A 23 -13.76 82.74 -127.77
N GLU A 24 -12.91 81.82 -127.29
CA GLU A 24 -11.56 81.57 -127.84
C GLU A 24 -11.60 81.32 -129.35
N LYS A 25 -12.54 80.47 -129.79
CA LYS A 25 -12.77 80.18 -131.21
C LYS A 25 -13.24 81.42 -131.99
N GLN A 26 -14.17 82.20 -131.43
CA GLN A 26 -14.66 83.42 -132.07
C GLN A 26 -13.60 84.54 -132.16
N VAL A 27 -12.64 84.58 -131.24
CA VAL A 27 -11.47 85.49 -131.30
C VAL A 27 -10.52 85.05 -132.42
N LYS A 28 -10.25 83.73 -132.55
CA LYS A 28 -9.36 83.20 -133.60
C LYS A 28 -9.93 83.29 -135.02
N ASP A 29 -11.25 83.24 -135.20
CA ASP A 29 -11.91 83.20 -136.51
C ASP A 29 -12.25 84.58 -137.14
N LYS A 30 -11.99 85.73 -136.48
CA LYS A 30 -12.57 87.03 -136.91
C LYS A 30 -11.64 88.22 -137.22
N ASP A 31 -10.42 88.31 -136.70
CA ASP A 31 -9.51 89.43 -137.03
C ASP A 31 -8.04 89.02 -136.83
N PRO A 32 -7.17 88.98 -137.87
CA PRO A 32 -5.80 88.46 -137.79
C PRO A 32 -4.79 89.45 -137.16
N GLY A 33 -5.24 90.24 -136.19
CA GLY A 33 -4.47 91.32 -135.55
C GLY A 33 -4.70 91.46 -134.04
N PHE A 34 -5.21 90.41 -133.38
CA PHE A 34 -5.45 90.38 -131.93
C PHE A 34 -4.50 89.42 -131.18
N ASP A 35 -4.20 89.75 -129.93
CA ASP A 35 -3.10 89.14 -129.16
C ASP A 35 -3.27 87.67 -128.76
N GLU A 36 -2.18 86.92 -128.89
CA GLU A 36 -1.99 85.57 -128.34
C GLU A 36 -2.23 85.54 -126.81
N ASP A 37 -1.81 86.61 -126.11
CA ASP A 37 -2.00 86.81 -124.66
C ASP A 37 -3.46 86.69 -124.24
N ILE A 38 -4.43 87.11 -125.06
CA ILE A 38 -5.86 86.99 -124.75
C ILE A 38 -6.29 85.51 -124.80
N SER A 39 -5.79 84.73 -125.76
CA SER A 39 -6.04 83.28 -125.81
C SER A 39 -5.36 82.56 -124.65
N GLN A 40 -4.18 83.01 -124.23
CA GLN A 40 -3.44 82.44 -123.10
C GLN A 40 -4.11 82.77 -121.76
N HIS A 41 -4.63 83.99 -121.59
CA HIS A 41 -5.43 84.36 -120.42
C HIS A 41 -6.78 83.61 -120.37
N LEU A 42 -7.45 83.39 -121.51
CA LEU A 42 -8.67 82.57 -121.56
C LEU A 42 -8.41 81.12 -121.14
N MET A 43 -7.31 80.50 -121.60
CA MET A 43 -6.90 79.17 -121.14
C MET A 43 -6.53 79.16 -119.65
N ALA A 44 -5.78 80.14 -119.16
CA ALA A 44 -5.43 80.23 -117.73
C ALA A 44 -6.66 80.40 -116.82
N VAL A 45 -7.69 81.13 -117.27
CA VAL A 45 -8.98 81.23 -116.57
C VAL A 45 -9.75 79.92 -116.65
N ALA A 46 -9.74 79.21 -117.78
CA ALA A 46 -10.36 77.89 -117.91
C ALA A 46 -9.69 76.85 -116.99
N ASP A 47 -8.36 76.81 -116.93
CA ASP A 47 -7.60 75.95 -116.03
C ASP A 47 -7.88 76.27 -114.56
N ALA A 48 -7.88 77.55 -114.16
CA ALA A 48 -8.24 77.96 -112.80
C ALA A 48 -9.69 77.60 -112.44
N VAL A 49 -10.62 77.65 -113.39
CA VAL A 49 -12.02 77.21 -113.21
C VAL A 49 -12.11 75.68 -113.09
N MET A 50 -11.29 74.92 -113.82
CA MET A 50 -11.17 73.46 -113.64
C MET A 50 -10.54 73.08 -112.30
N GLU A 51 -9.51 73.80 -111.84
CA GLU A 51 -8.90 73.60 -110.52
C GLU A 51 -9.89 73.91 -109.39
N LEU A 52 -10.63 75.02 -109.49
CA LEU A 52 -11.69 75.37 -108.53
C LEU A 52 -12.83 74.34 -108.49
N GLU A 53 -13.26 73.80 -109.64
CA GLU A 53 -14.24 72.69 -109.69
C GLU A 53 -13.66 71.39 -109.10
N GLY A 54 -12.36 71.13 -109.29
CA GLY A 54 -11.64 70.03 -108.64
C GLY A 54 -11.63 70.16 -107.12
N ILE A 55 -11.24 71.32 -106.59
CA ILE A 55 -11.26 71.65 -105.16
C ILE A 55 -12.70 71.55 -104.62
N ARG A 56 -13.70 72.05 -105.36
CA ARG A 56 -15.12 71.97 -104.98
C ARG A 56 -15.63 70.52 -104.97
N ARG A 57 -15.19 69.66 -105.89
CA ARG A 57 -15.52 68.23 -105.91
C ARG A 57 -14.89 67.52 -104.71
N ASN A 58 -13.57 67.67 -104.50
CA ASN A 58 -12.86 67.06 -103.39
C ASN A 58 -13.43 67.49 -102.03
N SER A 59 -13.73 68.79 -101.86
CA SER A 59 -14.39 69.32 -100.65
C SER A 59 -15.78 68.73 -100.43
N ARG A 60 -16.55 68.50 -101.50
CA ARG A 60 -17.86 67.84 -101.42
C ARG A 60 -17.72 66.37 -101.01
N GLU A 61 -16.79 65.63 -101.61
CA GLU A 61 -16.54 64.22 -101.30
C GLU A 61 -16.10 64.05 -99.84
N LEU A 62 -15.20 64.91 -99.34
CA LEU A 62 -14.84 64.99 -97.92
C LEU A 62 -16.04 65.26 -97.02
N LEU A 63 -16.89 66.25 -97.36
CA LEU A 63 -18.11 66.54 -96.60
C LEU A 63 -19.13 65.41 -96.65
N GLU A 64 -19.20 64.64 -97.74
CA GLU A 64 -20.10 63.48 -97.87
C GLU A 64 -19.60 62.31 -97.02
N VAL A 65 -18.28 62.04 -97.03
CA VAL A 65 -17.64 61.06 -96.12
C VAL A 65 -17.81 61.46 -94.66
N GLU A 66 -17.55 62.72 -94.28
CA GLU A 66 -17.79 63.19 -92.92
C GLU A 66 -19.27 63.15 -92.54
N THR A 67 -20.20 63.47 -93.45
CA THR A 67 -21.64 63.35 -93.16
C THR A 67 -22.04 61.90 -92.93
N ILE A 68 -21.47 60.95 -93.68
CA ILE A 68 -21.68 59.51 -93.48
C ILE A 68 -21.11 59.06 -92.14
N GLU A 69 -19.87 59.40 -91.78
CA GLU A 69 -19.29 59.05 -90.48
C GLU A 69 -20.01 59.74 -89.31
N ASN A 70 -20.42 61.00 -89.46
CA ASN A 70 -21.24 61.71 -88.47
C ASN A 70 -22.61 61.02 -88.30
N SER A 71 -23.20 60.48 -89.39
CA SER A 71 -24.43 59.68 -89.30
C SER A 71 -24.21 58.33 -88.59
N LYS A 72 -23.10 57.64 -88.85
CA LYS A 72 -22.71 56.39 -88.15
C LYS A 72 -22.45 56.65 -86.67
N LEU A 73 -21.79 57.76 -86.34
CA LEU A 73 -21.55 58.21 -84.96
C LEU A 73 -22.85 58.56 -84.25
N ARG A 74 -23.78 59.29 -84.90
CA ARG A 74 -25.12 59.55 -84.34
C ARG A 74 -25.92 58.27 -84.11
N TYR A 75 -25.93 57.34 -85.08
CA TYR A 75 -26.58 56.04 -84.93
C TYR A 75 -25.99 55.27 -83.74
N ARG A 76 -24.66 55.22 -83.63
CA ARG A 76 -23.97 54.63 -82.47
C ARG A 76 -24.37 55.33 -81.17
N ILE A 77 -24.27 56.67 -81.07
CA ILE A 77 -24.62 57.42 -79.85
C ILE A 77 -26.08 57.21 -79.41
N VAL A 78 -27.02 57.16 -80.37
CA VAL A 78 -28.46 56.96 -80.08
C VAL A 78 -28.77 55.53 -79.63
N HIS A 79 -28.06 54.52 -80.12
CA HIS A 79 -28.32 53.12 -79.81
C HIS A 79 -27.37 52.49 -78.77
N LEU A 80 -26.21 53.10 -78.52
CA LEU A 80 -25.21 52.63 -77.55
C LEU A 80 -25.80 52.46 -76.13
N PRO A 81 -26.63 53.37 -75.58
CA PRO A 81 -27.26 53.13 -74.29
C PRO A 81 -28.10 51.86 -74.26
N ARG A 82 -28.87 51.58 -75.32
CA ARG A 82 -29.70 50.37 -75.44
C ARG A 82 -28.86 49.09 -75.63
N ILE A 83 -27.72 49.19 -76.32
CA ILE A 83 -26.76 48.08 -76.47
C ILE A 83 -26.15 47.77 -75.10
N ILE A 84 -25.63 48.79 -74.39
CA ILE A 84 -25.06 48.65 -73.05
C ILE A 84 -26.09 48.12 -72.05
N THR A 85 -27.33 48.64 -72.03
CA THR A 85 -28.39 48.11 -71.16
C THR A 85 -28.62 46.62 -71.43
N ARG A 86 -28.67 46.21 -72.70
CA ARG A 86 -28.86 44.80 -73.06
C ARG A 86 -27.66 43.93 -72.67
N GLU A 87 -26.43 44.37 -72.91
CA GLU A 87 -25.22 43.65 -72.51
C GLU A 87 -25.14 43.51 -70.97
N ILE A 88 -25.58 44.51 -70.22
CA ILE A 88 -25.72 44.45 -68.76
C ILE A 88 -26.85 43.48 -68.36
N GLU A 89 -28.01 43.50 -69.03
CA GLU A 89 -29.11 42.56 -68.77
C GLU A 89 -28.68 41.10 -69.04
N ASP A 90 -28.06 40.83 -70.20
CA ASP A 90 -27.57 39.51 -70.61
C ASP A 90 -26.40 39.03 -69.72
N ALA A 91 -25.57 39.94 -69.17
CA ALA A 91 -24.56 39.62 -68.16
C ALA A 91 -25.18 39.34 -66.77
N VAL A 92 -26.22 40.08 -66.38
CA VAL A 92 -26.92 39.92 -65.09
C VAL A 92 -27.77 38.65 -65.07
N THR A 93 -28.40 38.24 -66.18
CA THR A 93 -29.06 36.93 -66.30
C THR A 93 -28.03 35.80 -66.20
N SER A 94 -26.94 35.86 -66.97
CA SER A 94 -25.84 34.89 -66.92
C SER A 94 -25.27 34.74 -65.51
N ALA A 95 -25.05 35.84 -64.80
CA ALA A 95 -24.59 35.82 -63.40
C ALA A 95 -25.62 35.22 -62.44
N ARG A 96 -26.92 35.52 -62.60
CA ARG A 96 -28.01 34.94 -61.79
C ARG A 96 -28.15 33.43 -62.02
N GLU A 97 -28.02 32.97 -63.26
CA GLU A 97 -28.07 31.56 -63.62
C GLU A 97 -26.84 30.80 -63.07
N SER A 98 -25.65 31.40 -63.17
CA SER A 98 -24.43 30.89 -62.53
C SER A 98 -24.61 30.71 -61.03
N ILE A 99 -25.03 31.78 -60.31
CA ILE A 99 -25.28 31.77 -58.86
C ILE A 99 -26.38 30.76 -58.48
N ALA A 100 -27.45 30.62 -59.29
CA ALA A 100 -28.48 29.62 -59.06
C ALA A 100 -27.96 28.19 -59.21
N SER A 101 -27.09 27.95 -60.21
CA SER A 101 -26.44 26.65 -60.42
C SER A 101 -25.46 26.30 -59.29
N GLU A 102 -24.69 27.28 -58.81
CA GLU A 102 -23.77 27.12 -57.69
C GLU A 102 -24.54 26.85 -56.39
N ARG A 103 -25.60 27.60 -56.11
CA ARG A 103 -26.46 27.36 -54.95
C ARG A 103 -27.07 25.96 -54.98
N LEU A 104 -27.54 25.49 -56.15
CA LEU A 104 -28.05 24.12 -56.29
C LEU A 104 -26.96 23.06 -56.09
N GLN A 105 -25.73 23.30 -56.54
CA GLN A 105 -24.59 22.43 -56.24
C GLN A 105 -24.27 22.40 -54.73
N LEU A 106 -24.30 23.55 -54.06
CA LEU A 106 -24.06 23.66 -52.62
C LEU A 106 -25.18 22.99 -51.81
N GLU A 107 -26.45 23.21 -52.16
CA GLU A 107 -27.61 22.52 -51.56
C GLU A 107 -27.47 20.99 -51.70
N ASN A 108 -27.02 20.49 -52.85
CA ASN A 108 -26.84 19.05 -53.10
C ASN A 108 -25.59 18.47 -52.41
N LYS A 109 -24.51 19.25 -52.25
CA LYS A 109 -23.36 18.89 -51.41
C LYS A 109 -23.78 18.82 -49.93
N LEU A 110 -24.52 19.79 -49.43
CA LEU A 110 -25.02 19.85 -48.06
C LEU A 110 -25.95 18.67 -47.75
N LYS A 111 -26.90 18.35 -48.64
CA LYS A 111 -27.75 17.15 -48.52
C LYS A 111 -26.95 15.84 -48.46
N ARG A 112 -25.86 15.73 -49.24
CA ARG A 112 -24.95 14.56 -49.17
C ARG A 112 -24.23 14.49 -47.82
N VAL A 113 -23.63 15.59 -47.38
CA VAL A 113 -22.93 15.66 -46.10
C VAL A 113 -23.88 15.34 -44.94
N ASN A 114 -25.14 15.81 -44.97
CA ASN A 114 -26.14 15.47 -43.95
C ASN A 114 -26.43 13.96 -43.91
N TRP A 115 -26.62 13.32 -45.07
CA TRP A 115 -26.83 11.88 -45.14
C TRP A 115 -25.61 11.06 -44.70
N GLU A 116 -24.40 11.53 -45.02
CA GLU A 116 -23.15 10.92 -44.54
C GLU A 116 -23.00 11.09 -43.02
N LEU A 117 -23.37 12.26 -42.47
CA LEU A 117 -23.37 12.57 -41.04
C LEU A 117 -24.37 11.70 -40.27
N GLU A 118 -25.65 11.64 -40.66
CA GLU A 118 -26.65 10.75 -40.04
C GLU A 118 -26.23 9.27 -40.09
N LYS A 119 -25.51 8.87 -41.15
CA LYS A 119 -24.99 7.51 -41.32
C LYS A 119 -23.80 7.24 -40.41
N THR A 120 -22.95 8.24 -40.13
CA THR A 120 -21.89 8.13 -39.12
C THR A 120 -22.44 8.18 -37.70
N GLU A 121 -23.44 9.02 -37.40
CA GLU A 121 -24.13 9.03 -36.09
C GLU A 121 -24.80 7.69 -35.77
N ARG A 122 -25.47 7.07 -36.75
CA ARG A 122 -26.07 5.73 -36.57
C ARG A 122 -25.00 4.67 -36.28
N LYS A 123 -23.88 4.69 -37.02
CA LYS A 123 -22.73 3.81 -36.75
C LYS A 123 -22.05 4.08 -35.41
N GLN A 124 -21.99 5.33 -34.99
CA GLN A 124 -21.44 5.70 -33.69
C GLN A 124 -22.28 5.08 -32.57
N LYS A 125 -23.61 5.19 -32.64
CA LYS A 125 -24.52 4.55 -31.67
C LYS A 125 -24.42 3.03 -31.67
N GLU A 126 -24.38 2.40 -32.85
CA GLU A 126 -24.13 0.95 -32.99
C GLU A 126 -22.81 0.52 -32.29
N LEU A 127 -21.76 1.35 -32.36
CA LEU A 127 -20.48 1.09 -31.70
C LEU A 127 -20.50 1.41 -30.19
N GLU A 128 -21.19 2.46 -29.77
CA GLU A 128 -21.40 2.82 -28.35
C GLU A 128 -22.18 1.71 -27.63
N GLU A 129 -23.29 1.24 -28.20
CA GLU A 129 -24.09 0.12 -27.70
C GLU A 129 -23.25 -1.18 -27.61
N MET A 130 -22.46 -1.49 -28.64
CA MET A 130 -21.59 -2.67 -28.62
C MET A 130 -20.42 -2.53 -27.62
N THR A 131 -19.91 -1.32 -27.41
CA THR A 131 -18.84 -1.05 -26.41
C THR A 131 -19.37 -1.22 -24.99
N VAL A 132 -20.58 -0.73 -24.71
CA VAL A 132 -21.25 -0.94 -23.41
C VAL A 132 -21.52 -2.43 -23.17
N TYR A 133 -21.99 -3.16 -24.18
CA TYR A 133 -22.18 -4.61 -24.07
C TYR A 133 -20.87 -5.37 -23.80
N LEU A 134 -19.79 -5.04 -24.53
CA LEU A 134 -18.49 -5.67 -24.34
C LEU A 134 -17.89 -5.35 -22.97
N SER A 135 -18.03 -4.11 -22.47
CA SER A 135 -17.61 -3.74 -21.10
C SER A 135 -18.34 -4.58 -20.05
N GLN A 136 -19.67 -4.72 -20.16
CA GLN A 136 -20.46 -5.56 -19.24
C GLN A 136 -20.06 -7.04 -19.31
N GLN A 137 -19.65 -7.52 -20.50
CA GLN A 137 -19.13 -8.88 -20.66
C GLN A 137 -17.72 -9.03 -20.07
N GLU A 138 -16.86 -8.01 -20.18
CA GLU A 138 -15.54 -7.99 -19.54
C GLU A 138 -15.67 -7.95 -18.01
N ASP A 139 -16.52 -7.08 -17.45
CA ASP A 139 -16.80 -6.98 -16.02
C ASP A 139 -17.30 -8.31 -15.42
N THR A 140 -18.20 -9.01 -16.13
CA THR A 140 -18.72 -10.31 -15.68
C THR A 140 -17.68 -11.43 -15.79
N LEU A 141 -16.88 -11.46 -16.85
CA LEU A 141 -15.76 -12.41 -16.97
C LEU A 141 -14.66 -12.15 -15.93
N TRP A 142 -14.42 -10.89 -15.55
CA TRP A 142 -13.47 -10.54 -14.50
C TRP A 142 -14.01 -10.96 -13.13
N ALA A 143 -15.29 -10.74 -12.83
CA ALA A 143 -15.90 -11.24 -11.60
C ALA A 143 -15.82 -12.78 -11.48
N GLU A 144 -16.11 -13.52 -12.56
CA GLU A 144 -15.96 -14.99 -12.60
C GLU A 144 -14.49 -15.42 -12.43
N HIS A 145 -13.54 -14.71 -13.05
CA HIS A 145 -12.11 -15.01 -12.93
C HIS A 145 -11.56 -14.69 -11.53
N GLU A 146 -11.99 -13.60 -10.91
CA GLU A 146 -11.62 -13.23 -9.53
C GLU A 146 -12.19 -14.23 -8.52
N GLU A 147 -13.45 -14.68 -8.67
CA GLU A 147 -14.00 -15.76 -7.84
C GLU A 147 -13.19 -17.06 -8.00
N ALA A 148 -12.83 -17.43 -9.23
CA ALA A 148 -12.01 -18.62 -9.49
C ALA A 148 -10.60 -18.51 -8.87
N VAL A 149 -9.98 -17.32 -8.89
CA VAL A 149 -8.69 -17.04 -8.25
C VAL A 149 -8.82 -17.06 -6.72
N ALA A 150 -9.88 -16.48 -6.15
CA ALA A 150 -10.16 -16.51 -4.72
C ALA A 150 -10.37 -17.95 -4.23
N LEU A 151 -11.13 -18.76 -4.96
CA LEU A 151 -11.34 -20.19 -4.67
C LEU A 151 -10.04 -21.00 -4.77
N LEU A 152 -9.22 -20.76 -5.80
CA LEU A 152 -7.90 -21.40 -5.93
C LEU A 152 -6.97 -21.02 -4.78
N ASN A 153 -6.94 -19.74 -4.39
CA ASN A 153 -6.15 -19.26 -3.25
C ASN A 153 -6.64 -19.86 -1.93
N GLN A 154 -7.95 -20.01 -1.73
CA GLN A 154 -8.51 -20.70 -0.56
C GLN A 154 -8.11 -22.18 -0.52
N GLN A 155 -8.17 -22.88 -1.66
CA GLN A 155 -7.73 -24.29 -1.77
C GLN A 155 -6.22 -24.43 -1.52
N MET A 156 -5.40 -23.51 -2.05
CA MET A 156 -3.96 -23.49 -1.84
C MET A 156 -3.60 -23.19 -0.38
N ALA A 157 -4.29 -22.24 0.27
CA ALA A 157 -4.13 -21.97 1.71
C ALA A 157 -4.55 -23.17 2.57
N GLY A 158 -5.68 -23.82 2.26
CA GLY A 158 -6.12 -25.05 2.92
C GLY A 158 -5.12 -26.19 2.78
N LYS A 159 -4.60 -26.40 1.56
CA LYS A 159 -3.56 -27.40 1.27
C LYS A 159 -2.24 -27.10 1.99
N ALA A 160 -1.83 -25.83 2.06
CA ALA A 160 -0.64 -25.41 2.80
C ALA A 160 -0.82 -25.65 4.31
N HIS A 161 -1.97 -25.26 4.89
CA HIS A 161 -2.29 -25.52 6.28
C HIS A 161 -2.34 -27.02 6.60
N GLN A 162 -2.94 -27.84 5.74
CA GLN A 162 -2.96 -29.29 5.90
C GLN A 162 -1.55 -29.91 5.78
N SER A 163 -0.71 -29.38 4.89
CA SER A 163 0.71 -29.80 4.78
C SER A 163 1.51 -29.43 6.03
N ILE A 164 1.29 -28.24 6.61
CA ILE A 164 1.88 -27.83 7.90
C ILE A 164 1.42 -28.79 9.01
N LEU A 165 0.13 -29.09 9.11
CA LEU A 165 -0.41 -30.01 10.12
C LEU A 165 0.14 -31.44 9.96
N VAL A 166 0.31 -31.93 8.73
CA VAL A 166 0.95 -33.22 8.45
C VAL A 166 2.43 -33.21 8.86
N ASN A 167 3.17 -32.14 8.58
CA ASN A 167 4.57 -32.02 9.00
C ASN A 167 4.70 -31.88 10.53
N GLU A 168 3.84 -31.11 11.19
CA GLU A 168 3.79 -31.02 12.66
C GLU A 168 3.49 -32.37 13.32
N THR A 169 2.49 -33.11 12.81
CA THR A 169 2.15 -34.43 13.35
C THR A 169 3.21 -35.48 13.03
N HIS A 170 3.88 -35.38 11.89
CA HIS A 170 5.06 -36.20 11.58
C HIS A 170 6.22 -35.91 12.53
N ASN A 171 6.50 -34.63 12.82
CA ASN A 171 7.56 -34.23 13.76
C ASN A 171 7.24 -34.68 15.19
N LYS A 172 6.03 -34.40 15.69
CA LYS A 172 5.57 -34.86 17.02
C LYS A 172 5.62 -36.39 17.17
N ARG A 173 5.32 -37.13 16.09
CA ARG A 173 5.50 -38.60 16.05
C ARG A 173 6.98 -38.99 16.11
N LYS A 174 7.85 -38.32 15.33
CA LYS A 174 9.30 -38.59 15.31
C LYS A 174 9.95 -38.27 16.67
N GLU A 175 9.58 -37.15 17.30
CA GLU A 175 9.99 -36.77 18.66
C GLU A 175 9.57 -37.84 19.69
N ALA A 176 8.37 -38.42 19.55
CA ALA A 176 7.91 -39.51 20.40
C ALA A 176 8.64 -40.84 20.11
N GLU A 177 8.96 -41.15 18.85
CA GLU A 177 9.75 -42.33 18.46
C GLU A 177 11.20 -42.23 18.97
N GLU A 178 11.81 -41.04 18.88
CA GLU A 178 13.13 -40.73 19.45
C GLU A 178 13.09 -40.83 20.98
N ALA A 179 12.09 -40.24 21.64
CA ALA A 179 11.92 -40.35 23.10
C ALA A 179 11.71 -41.80 23.57
N VAL A 180 10.95 -42.62 22.84
CA VAL A 180 10.79 -44.06 23.14
C VAL A 180 12.11 -44.80 23.00
N THR A 181 12.91 -44.48 21.98
CA THR A 181 14.26 -45.06 21.80
C THR A 181 15.19 -44.66 22.95
N ASP A 182 15.17 -43.38 23.36
CA ASP A 182 15.87 -42.86 24.54
C ASP A 182 15.49 -43.59 25.84
N TYR A 183 14.20 -43.88 26.05
CA TYR A 183 13.74 -44.65 27.21
C TYR A 183 14.10 -46.13 27.12
N GLN A 184 14.16 -46.72 25.92
CA GLN A 184 14.65 -48.09 25.71
C GLN A 184 16.13 -48.19 26.08
N ASN A 185 16.97 -47.33 25.48
CA ASN A 185 18.40 -47.25 25.78
C ASN A 185 18.65 -47.11 27.29
N ARG A 186 18.02 -46.13 27.96
CA ARG A 186 18.14 -45.94 29.41
C ARG A 186 17.65 -47.14 30.25
N THR A 187 16.76 -47.96 29.72
CA THR A 187 16.29 -49.18 30.40
C THR A 187 17.28 -50.33 30.21
N GLU A 188 17.98 -50.38 29.08
CA GLU A 188 19.09 -51.31 28.84
C GLU A 188 20.33 -50.90 29.67
N ASP A 189 20.70 -49.61 29.68
CA ASP A 189 21.76 -49.03 30.53
C ASP A 189 21.52 -49.41 32.02
N LEU A 190 20.32 -49.14 32.54
CA LEU A 190 19.96 -49.47 33.92
C LEU A 190 19.94 -50.99 34.19
N ALA A 191 19.67 -51.82 33.17
CA ALA A 191 19.72 -53.27 33.33
C ALA A 191 21.16 -53.80 33.37
N GLU A 192 22.08 -53.17 32.62
CA GLU A 192 23.52 -53.44 32.69
C GLU A 192 24.12 -52.93 34.02
N ASP A 193 23.82 -51.70 34.44
CA ASP A 193 24.20 -51.17 35.76
C ASP A 193 23.72 -52.10 36.89
N MET A 194 22.45 -52.53 36.87
CA MET A 194 21.93 -53.50 37.85
C MET A 194 22.59 -54.88 37.78
N ALA A 195 23.18 -55.28 36.65
CA ALA A 195 23.95 -56.51 36.54
C ALA A 195 25.37 -56.32 37.11
N ILE A 196 26.00 -55.17 36.83
CA ILE A 196 27.31 -54.77 37.34
C ILE A 196 27.26 -54.62 38.87
N GLU A 197 26.27 -53.90 39.42
CA GLU A 197 26.06 -53.79 40.87
C GLU A 197 25.92 -55.17 41.52
N ARG A 198 25.10 -56.08 40.94
CA ARG A 198 24.93 -57.44 41.45
C ARG A 198 26.25 -58.21 41.45
N GLN A 199 27.07 -58.10 40.41
CA GLN A 199 28.39 -58.71 40.40
C GLN A 199 29.27 -58.12 41.51
N GLN A 200 29.36 -56.78 41.61
CA GLN A 200 30.13 -56.09 42.64
C GLN A 200 29.71 -56.51 44.05
N PHE A 201 28.41 -56.54 44.36
CA PHE A 201 27.89 -57.04 45.64
C PHE A 201 28.28 -58.50 45.93
N THR A 202 28.28 -59.39 44.93
CA THR A 202 28.76 -60.77 45.14
C THR A 202 30.26 -60.84 45.39
N GLU A 203 31.06 -60.05 44.68
CA GLU A 203 32.51 -59.97 44.90
C GLU A 203 32.85 -59.36 46.26
N GLU A 204 32.17 -58.28 46.67
CA GLU A 204 32.35 -57.65 47.98
C GLU A 204 31.92 -58.58 49.11
N THR A 205 30.82 -59.32 48.96
CA THR A 205 30.43 -60.36 49.92
C THR A 205 31.51 -61.44 50.04
N GLY A 206 32.15 -61.82 48.94
CA GLY A 206 33.32 -62.71 48.93
C GLY A 206 34.56 -62.12 49.61
N LYS A 207 34.88 -60.86 49.32
CA LYS A 207 36.01 -60.12 49.92
C LYS A 207 35.82 -59.97 51.43
N LEU A 208 34.62 -59.54 51.88
CA LEU A 208 34.26 -59.39 53.29
C LEU A 208 34.25 -60.72 54.04
N THR A 209 33.77 -61.82 53.44
CA THR A 209 33.84 -63.15 54.10
C THR A 209 35.28 -63.66 54.22
N ALA A 210 36.15 -63.39 53.24
CA ALA A 210 37.58 -63.66 53.35
C ALA A 210 38.25 -62.78 54.44
N GLU A 211 37.93 -61.49 54.51
CA GLU A 211 38.42 -60.60 55.56
C GLU A 211 37.91 -60.97 56.96
N ILE A 212 36.68 -61.48 57.11
CA ILE A 212 36.17 -62.01 58.38
C ILE A 212 36.96 -63.25 58.83
N VAL A 213 37.41 -64.09 57.91
CA VAL A 213 38.29 -65.23 58.22
C VAL A 213 39.70 -64.74 58.60
N GLU A 214 40.28 -63.82 57.83
CA GLU A 214 41.64 -63.34 58.12
C GLU A 214 41.71 -62.42 59.35
N THR A 215 40.68 -61.62 59.63
CA THR A 215 40.61 -60.81 60.86
C THR A 215 40.51 -61.68 62.11
N LYS A 216 39.74 -62.78 62.09
CA LYS A 216 39.75 -63.79 63.18
C LYS A 216 41.15 -64.36 63.41
N ARG A 217 41.82 -64.77 62.33
CA ARG A 217 43.21 -65.26 62.39
C ARG A 217 44.19 -64.20 62.91
N LYS A 218 43.98 -62.93 62.54
CA LYS A 218 44.77 -61.78 63.04
C LYS A 218 44.50 -61.49 64.52
N THR A 219 43.27 -61.63 65.02
CA THR A 219 42.96 -61.47 66.45
C THR A 219 43.63 -62.56 67.29
N GLU A 220 43.57 -63.82 66.87
CA GLU A 220 44.27 -64.93 67.56
C GLU A 220 45.79 -64.69 67.67
N ILE A 221 46.41 -64.20 66.59
CA ILE A 221 47.84 -63.84 66.57
C ILE A 221 48.12 -62.57 67.39
N GLN A 222 47.18 -61.62 67.45
CA GLN A 222 47.36 -60.37 68.17
C GLN A 222 47.19 -60.54 69.68
N ASP A 223 46.32 -61.42 70.16
CA ASP A 223 46.19 -61.72 71.58
C ASP A 223 47.46 -62.41 72.13
N ALA A 224 48.06 -63.32 71.36
CA ALA A 224 49.38 -63.88 71.66
C ALA A 224 50.47 -62.78 71.78
N ARG A 225 50.50 -61.83 70.84
CA ARG A 225 51.46 -60.70 70.87
C ARG A 225 51.15 -59.64 71.93
N ASN A 226 49.90 -59.51 72.36
CA ASN A 226 49.51 -58.59 73.44
C ASN A 226 50.01 -59.09 74.80
N ALA A 227 50.10 -60.42 74.99
CA ALA A 227 50.75 -61.01 76.15
C ALA A 227 52.25 -60.61 76.23
N GLU A 228 53.00 -60.70 75.12
CA GLU A 228 54.40 -60.24 75.06
C GLU A 228 54.54 -58.72 75.30
N LYS A 229 53.77 -57.89 74.58
CA LYS A 229 53.91 -56.42 74.64
C LYS A 229 53.63 -55.84 76.03
N LYS A 230 52.83 -56.53 76.85
CA LYS A 230 52.59 -56.16 78.26
C LYS A 230 53.88 -56.19 79.10
N VAL A 231 54.88 -57.00 78.71
CA VAL A 231 56.20 -57.09 79.37
C VAL A 231 57.13 -55.94 78.96
N HIS A 232 57.04 -55.43 77.73
CA HIS A 232 57.90 -54.33 77.26
C HIS A 232 57.39 -52.92 77.62
N LEU A 233 56.09 -52.74 77.85
CA LEU A 233 55.52 -51.44 78.23
C LEU A 233 55.97 -50.94 79.62
N SER A 234 56.37 -51.84 80.52
CA SER A 234 56.96 -51.47 81.81
C SER A 234 58.36 -50.85 81.66
N GLN A 235 59.19 -51.41 80.78
CA GLN A 235 60.56 -50.95 80.54
C GLN A 235 60.58 -49.53 79.91
N ARG A 236 59.70 -49.26 78.93
CA ARG A 236 59.81 -48.04 78.11
C ARG A 236 59.34 -46.75 78.80
N ARG A 237 58.62 -46.84 79.93
CA ARG A 237 58.27 -45.67 80.76
C ARG A 237 59.49 -45.00 81.41
N SER A 238 60.59 -45.71 81.59
CA SER A 238 61.80 -45.18 82.24
C SER A 238 62.55 -44.11 81.43
N VAL A 239 62.31 -44.01 80.11
CA VAL A 239 63.13 -43.21 79.18
C VAL A 239 62.48 -41.86 78.83
N LEU A 240 61.21 -41.66 79.20
CA LEU A 240 60.47 -40.44 78.88
C LEU A 240 60.82 -39.26 79.81
N PHE A 241 61.34 -39.56 81.01
CA PHE A 241 61.71 -38.57 82.03
C PHE A 241 62.93 -37.72 81.60
N ASP A 242 63.93 -38.34 80.98
CA ASP A 242 65.24 -37.73 80.66
C ASP A 242 65.20 -36.71 79.49
N VAL A 243 64.03 -36.47 78.89
CA VAL A 243 63.85 -35.61 77.71
C VAL A 243 63.25 -34.25 78.07
N GLU A 244 62.39 -34.18 79.10
CA GLU A 244 61.65 -32.95 79.45
C GLU A 244 62.56 -31.88 80.08
N GLU A 245 63.65 -32.29 80.76
CA GLU A 245 64.59 -31.38 81.42
C GLU A 245 65.30 -30.42 80.45
N LYS A 246 65.59 -30.87 79.23
CA LYS A 246 66.43 -30.13 78.26
C LYS A 246 65.72 -28.97 77.56
N ILE A 247 64.39 -28.93 77.58
CA ILE A 247 63.62 -27.92 76.83
C ILE A 247 63.63 -26.55 77.53
N ASN A 248 63.73 -26.52 78.86
CA ASN A 248 63.62 -25.28 79.65
C ASN A 248 64.83 -24.32 79.51
N LEU A 249 65.97 -24.81 79.00
CA LEU A 249 67.25 -24.09 79.05
C LEU A 249 67.46 -23.07 77.91
N GLU A 250 66.83 -23.27 76.74
CA GLU A 250 66.98 -22.37 75.58
C GLU A 250 66.06 -21.13 75.63
N GLN A 251 65.04 -21.15 76.50
CA GLN A 251 63.96 -20.17 76.47
C GLN A 251 64.33 -18.82 77.12
N GLU A 252 65.46 -18.74 77.83
CA GLU A 252 65.90 -17.54 78.56
C GLU A 252 66.65 -16.51 77.68
N ASN A 253 67.42 -16.98 76.69
CA ASN A 253 68.35 -16.15 75.88
C ASN A 253 67.67 -15.02 75.08
N ILE A 254 66.43 -15.25 74.63
CA ILE A 254 65.71 -14.38 73.68
C ILE A 254 65.35 -13.00 74.28
N SER A 255 65.26 -12.88 75.60
CA SER A 255 64.81 -11.67 76.30
C SER A 255 65.78 -10.48 76.21
N SER A 256 67.04 -10.70 75.84
CA SER A 256 68.14 -9.73 76.02
C SER A 256 68.26 -8.65 74.93
N LEU A 257 67.82 -8.92 73.69
CA LEU A 257 68.16 -8.08 72.52
C LEU A 257 67.24 -6.86 72.28
N LYS A 258 66.10 -6.77 72.99
CA LYS A 258 65.02 -5.83 72.66
C LYS A 258 65.29 -4.35 73.01
N GLY A 259 66.38 -4.05 73.74
CA GLY A 259 66.60 -2.73 74.37
C GLY A 259 67.38 -1.67 73.57
N LYS A 260 68.02 -2.00 72.43
CA LYS A 260 69.02 -1.10 71.80
C LYS A 260 68.55 -0.28 70.57
N VAL A 261 67.33 -0.50 70.07
CA VAL A 261 66.91 0.05 68.76
C VAL A 261 66.33 1.47 68.83
N LEU A 262 65.76 1.89 69.97
CA LEU A 262 64.96 3.12 70.12
C LEU A 262 65.75 4.45 70.16
N LEU A 263 67.04 4.49 69.79
CA LEU A 263 67.91 5.66 70.03
C LEU A 263 68.70 6.19 68.82
N LEU A 264 68.60 5.59 67.62
CA LEU A 264 69.37 5.99 66.44
C LEU A 264 68.57 6.72 65.34
N GLN A 265 67.30 7.01 65.57
CA GLN A 265 66.36 7.48 64.53
C GLN A 265 66.35 9.02 64.33
N ALA A 266 67.43 9.74 64.66
CA ALA A 266 67.35 11.20 64.91
C ALA A 266 68.54 12.10 64.46
N SER A 267 69.56 11.64 63.72
CA SER A 267 70.78 12.47 63.51
C SER A 267 71.36 12.60 62.09
N HIS A 268 71.07 11.71 61.13
CA HIS A 268 71.93 11.56 59.94
C HIS A 268 71.66 12.53 58.74
N GLY A 269 71.24 13.78 59.02
CA GLY A 269 70.80 14.75 58.01
C GLY A 269 71.83 15.81 57.55
N ARG A 270 73.14 15.62 57.75
CA ARG A 270 74.16 16.69 57.55
C ARG A 270 75.50 16.27 56.90
N LEU A 271 75.50 15.28 56.00
CA LEU A 271 76.67 14.91 55.17
C LEU A 271 76.18 14.48 53.77
N THR A 272 76.10 15.33 52.74
CA THR A 272 76.49 16.74 52.61
C THR A 272 77.99 17.05 52.71
N ASN A 273 78.84 16.27 52.00
CA ASN A 273 80.00 16.79 51.26
C ASN A 273 80.78 15.68 50.51
N LYS A 274 80.36 15.43 49.26
CA LYS A 274 81.11 14.85 48.12
C LYS A 274 80.12 14.77 46.94
N LEU A 275 80.14 15.59 45.89
CA LEU A 275 81.13 16.54 45.36
C LEU A 275 82.49 15.92 45.01
N ASP A 276 83.07 16.37 43.89
CA ASP A 276 84.43 16.09 43.42
C ASP A 276 84.89 14.62 43.38
N MET A 277 84.46 13.90 42.32
CA MET A 277 85.39 13.33 41.31
C MET A 277 84.66 12.60 40.16
N GLN A 278 83.92 13.34 39.31
CA GLN A 278 83.69 13.09 37.87
C GLN A 278 82.73 14.16 37.32
N GLN A 279 83.13 15.39 36.97
CA GLN A 279 84.33 15.90 36.25
C GLN A 279 84.24 15.79 34.70
N LYS A 280 83.62 16.81 34.09
CA LYS A 280 84.03 17.52 32.84
C LYS A 280 83.84 16.80 31.47
N GLN A 281 83.67 17.48 30.32
CA GLN A 281 83.61 18.92 29.91
C GLN A 281 82.76 19.03 28.59
N SER A 282 82.09 20.11 28.10
CA SER A 282 82.03 21.58 28.35
C SER A 282 83.09 22.44 27.61
N VAL A 283 82.81 23.61 26.97
CA VAL A 283 81.57 24.36 26.58
C VAL A 283 81.94 25.57 25.61
N ASP A 284 81.04 26.55 25.38
CA ASP A 284 81.17 27.88 24.69
C ASP A 284 81.11 27.96 23.14
N THR A 285 80.55 28.97 22.42
CA THR A 285 80.01 30.36 22.62
C THR A 285 80.97 31.57 22.41
N SER A 286 80.57 32.82 22.02
CA SER A 286 79.59 33.34 21.01
C SER A 286 79.70 34.91 20.79
N ASN A 287 79.08 35.45 19.72
CA ASN A 287 78.68 36.87 19.43
C ASN A 287 79.74 38.02 19.20
N LYS A 288 79.39 39.00 18.31
CA LYS A 288 79.69 40.50 18.28
C LYS A 288 80.36 41.13 17.00
N ILE A 289 79.63 41.90 16.17
CA ILE A 289 80.12 43.00 15.25
C ILE A 289 78.94 43.96 14.91
N ASP A 290 78.98 45.30 15.14
CA ASP A 290 77.84 46.19 14.72
C ASP A 290 77.96 47.77 14.74
N VAL A 291 79.13 48.45 14.61
CA VAL A 291 79.27 49.86 15.14
C VAL A 291 79.80 51.01 14.23
N LEU A 292 80.34 50.83 13.00
CA LEU A 292 81.41 51.74 12.50
C LEU A 292 81.30 52.54 11.15
N GLN A 293 80.14 52.80 10.51
CA GLN A 293 80.12 53.22 9.06
C GLN A 293 79.57 54.61 8.59
N LEU A 294 79.18 55.58 9.44
CA LEU A 294 78.24 56.66 9.01
C LEU A 294 78.79 57.98 8.36
N HIS A 295 80.09 58.31 8.35
CA HIS A 295 80.51 59.74 8.48
C HIS A 295 81.19 60.51 7.28
N MET A 296 81.17 60.08 5.99
CA MET A 296 82.14 60.62 4.99
C MET A 296 81.67 61.51 3.79
N ALA A 297 80.41 61.94 3.67
CA ALA A 297 79.84 62.23 2.32
C ALA A 297 80.00 63.64 1.67
N ASN A 298 80.16 64.76 2.39
CA ASN A 298 79.27 65.93 2.09
C ASN A 298 79.80 67.24 1.41
N GLU A 299 81.06 67.40 0.97
CA GLU A 299 81.63 68.78 0.76
C GLU A 299 82.10 69.25 -0.65
N LYS A 300 82.13 68.43 -1.71
CA LYS A 300 82.97 68.73 -2.90
C LYS A 300 82.36 69.50 -4.09
N GLU A 301 81.11 69.92 -4.04
CA GLU A 301 80.29 70.08 -5.27
C GLU A 301 80.25 71.49 -5.91
N HIS A 302 80.49 72.56 -5.15
CA HIS A 302 79.96 73.89 -5.50
C HIS A 302 80.65 74.67 -6.64
N PHE A 303 81.95 74.48 -6.89
CA PHE A 303 82.79 75.55 -7.48
C PHE A 303 82.90 75.58 -9.02
N TYR A 304 82.49 74.53 -9.73
CA TYR A 304 82.85 74.34 -11.16
C TYR A 304 81.97 75.10 -12.17
N ASN A 305 81.01 75.90 -11.71
CA ASN A 305 79.77 76.15 -12.45
C ASN A 305 79.72 77.46 -13.28
N GLN A 306 80.51 78.48 -12.96
CA GLN A 306 80.27 79.85 -13.48
C GLN A 306 80.92 80.16 -14.84
N SER A 307 82.04 79.52 -15.19
CA SER A 307 82.83 79.89 -16.38
C SER A 307 82.19 79.50 -17.72
N ASN A 308 81.10 78.74 -17.72
CA ASN A 308 80.41 78.29 -18.93
C ASN A 308 79.54 79.38 -19.58
N SER A 309 79.17 80.43 -18.82
CA SER A 309 78.05 81.32 -19.14
C SER A 309 78.10 82.07 -20.48
N LEU A 310 79.20 82.74 -20.82
CA LEU A 310 79.21 83.71 -21.93
C LEU A 310 79.61 83.14 -23.30
N LYS A 311 80.33 82.00 -23.32
CA LYS A 311 80.70 81.34 -24.58
C LYS A 311 79.53 80.53 -25.17
N ASP A 312 78.61 80.13 -24.31
CA ASP A 312 77.34 79.48 -24.62
C ASP A 312 76.43 80.33 -25.53
N GLU A 313 76.32 81.64 -25.29
CA GLU A 313 75.27 82.47 -25.93
C GLU A 313 75.40 82.59 -27.45
N ILE A 314 76.64 82.66 -27.96
CA ILE A 314 76.88 82.78 -29.41
C ILE A 314 76.62 81.43 -30.12
N SER A 315 77.00 80.31 -29.52
CA SER A 315 76.66 78.98 -30.04
C SER A 315 75.14 78.75 -30.03
N LYS A 316 74.45 79.16 -28.96
CA LYS A 316 72.99 79.01 -28.82
C LYS A 316 72.20 79.71 -29.92
N LEU A 317 72.65 80.86 -30.44
CA LEU A 317 71.95 81.56 -31.53
C LEU A 317 72.04 80.83 -32.88
N ASP A 318 73.21 80.27 -33.20
CA ASP A 318 73.42 79.54 -34.46
C ASP A 318 72.78 78.13 -34.42
N GLU A 319 72.75 77.51 -33.24
CA GLU A 319 71.95 76.31 -32.95
C GLU A 319 70.45 76.59 -33.03
N GLN A 320 69.96 77.74 -32.53
CA GLN A 320 68.55 78.13 -32.61
C GLN A 320 68.07 78.30 -34.05
N MET A 321 68.91 78.82 -34.96
CA MET A 321 68.55 78.95 -36.37
C MET A 321 68.49 77.60 -37.09
N ASN A 322 69.50 76.74 -36.92
CA ASN A 322 69.52 75.40 -37.51
C ASN A 322 68.40 74.49 -36.95
N THR A 323 68.14 74.57 -35.65
CA THR A 323 67.02 73.82 -35.04
C THR A 323 65.67 74.30 -35.57
N ALA A 324 65.45 75.59 -35.77
CA ALA A 324 64.20 76.12 -36.33
C ALA A 324 63.90 75.58 -37.75
N GLU A 325 64.90 75.47 -38.64
CA GLU A 325 64.71 74.89 -39.97
C GLU A 325 64.39 73.39 -39.91
N MET A 326 65.10 72.63 -39.06
CA MET A 326 64.78 71.21 -38.83
C MET A 326 63.38 71.03 -38.23
N LEU A 327 62.96 71.91 -37.32
CA LEU A 327 61.64 71.87 -36.68
C LEU A 327 60.53 72.16 -37.71
N HIS A 328 60.73 73.13 -38.61
CA HIS A 328 59.79 73.38 -39.72
C HIS A 328 59.72 72.20 -40.71
N ALA A 329 60.85 71.55 -41.04
CA ALA A 329 60.87 70.34 -41.85
C ALA A 329 60.13 69.16 -41.17
N SER A 330 60.32 68.99 -39.86
CA SER A 330 59.64 67.99 -39.05
C SER A 330 58.12 68.24 -39.00
N LEU A 331 57.69 69.44 -38.63
CA LEU A 331 56.28 69.84 -38.58
C LEU A 331 55.57 69.66 -39.92
N LYS A 332 56.26 69.91 -41.04
CA LYS A 332 55.73 69.69 -42.39
C LYS A 332 55.52 68.20 -42.70
N LYS A 333 56.33 67.31 -42.14
CA LYS A 333 56.11 65.86 -42.21
C LYS A 333 54.98 65.43 -41.28
N GLU A 334 55.01 65.85 -40.01
CA GLU A 334 53.97 65.52 -39.02
C GLU A 334 52.58 65.95 -39.48
N ASN A 335 52.43 67.13 -40.08
CA ASN A 335 51.14 67.61 -40.62
C ASN A 335 50.61 66.72 -41.77
N LYS A 336 51.51 66.10 -42.57
CA LYS A 336 51.12 65.10 -43.57
C LYS A 336 50.66 63.80 -42.90
N ASP A 337 51.43 63.32 -41.92
CA ASP A 337 51.14 62.07 -41.21
C ASP A 337 49.83 62.19 -40.39
N VAL A 338 49.58 63.36 -39.76
CA VAL A 338 48.31 63.71 -39.08
C VAL A 338 47.14 63.73 -40.06
N LYS A 339 47.31 64.31 -41.26
CA LYS A 339 46.24 64.29 -42.28
C LYS A 339 45.90 62.86 -42.74
N GLN A 340 46.90 61.97 -42.86
CA GLN A 340 46.65 60.56 -43.18
C GLN A 340 45.97 59.81 -42.03
N LYS A 341 46.35 60.06 -40.77
CA LYS A 341 45.67 59.52 -39.58
C LYS A 341 44.22 59.97 -39.49
N TYR A 342 43.93 61.24 -39.76
CA TYR A 342 42.56 61.78 -39.79
C TYR A 342 41.70 61.09 -40.86
N GLN A 343 42.24 60.88 -42.06
CA GLN A 343 41.51 60.18 -43.12
C GLN A 343 41.21 58.73 -42.73
N ALA A 344 42.19 57.99 -42.22
CA ALA A 344 41.99 56.61 -41.75
C ALA A 344 40.96 56.53 -40.60
N ALA A 345 40.96 57.49 -39.67
CA ALA A 345 39.97 57.57 -38.61
C ALA A 345 38.55 57.87 -39.12
N SER A 346 38.41 58.67 -40.19
CA SER A 346 37.12 58.91 -40.84
C SER A 346 36.60 57.69 -41.59
N GLU A 347 37.49 56.93 -42.24
CA GLU A 347 37.13 55.69 -42.94
C GLU A 347 36.68 54.60 -41.93
N GLU A 348 37.34 54.52 -40.77
CA GLU A 348 36.93 53.64 -39.66
C GLU A 348 35.66 54.13 -38.92
N GLU A 349 35.38 55.43 -38.85
CA GLU A 349 34.09 55.88 -38.31
C GLU A 349 32.92 55.37 -39.17
N ASP A 350 33.09 55.35 -40.50
CA ASP A 350 32.05 54.85 -41.43
C ASP A 350 31.91 53.32 -41.41
N THR A 351 32.98 52.53 -41.21
CA THR A 351 32.85 51.08 -40.98
C THR A 351 32.08 50.80 -39.67
N GLN A 352 32.43 51.49 -38.58
CA GLN A 352 31.75 51.36 -37.29
C GLN A 352 30.28 51.81 -37.34
N ARG A 353 29.96 52.86 -38.11
CA ARG A 353 28.57 53.27 -38.39
C ARG A 353 27.79 52.20 -39.16
N VAL A 354 28.41 51.39 -40.01
CA VAL A 354 27.73 50.24 -40.67
C VAL A 354 27.49 49.12 -39.66
N ILE A 355 28.54 48.69 -38.93
CA ILE A 355 28.45 47.63 -37.91
C ILE A 355 27.35 47.95 -36.87
N LYS A 356 27.30 49.20 -36.39
CA LYS A 356 26.29 49.65 -35.42
C LYS A 356 24.84 49.56 -35.96
N ARG A 357 24.61 49.76 -37.26
CA ARG A 357 23.28 49.57 -37.87
C ARG A 357 22.93 48.09 -37.97
N ASP A 358 23.87 47.25 -38.38
CA ASP A 358 23.61 45.80 -38.47
C ASP A 358 23.38 45.16 -37.10
N MET A 359 24.09 45.60 -36.06
CA MET A 359 23.81 45.21 -34.67
C MET A 359 22.41 45.68 -34.23
N ALA A 360 22.00 46.89 -34.56
CA ALA A 360 20.64 47.37 -34.26
C ALA A 360 19.56 46.54 -34.98
N ASN A 361 19.77 46.23 -36.26
CA ASN A 361 18.89 45.37 -37.06
C ASN A 361 18.79 43.94 -36.50
N GLN A 362 19.88 43.40 -35.93
CA GLN A 362 19.88 42.09 -35.26
C GLN A 362 19.16 42.14 -33.91
N LEU A 363 19.36 43.21 -33.13
CA LEU A 363 18.68 43.43 -31.85
C LEU A 363 17.17 43.59 -32.04
N GLU A 364 16.73 44.33 -33.05
CA GLU A 364 15.31 44.50 -33.39
C GLU A 364 14.63 43.17 -33.76
N LYS A 365 15.27 42.34 -34.60
CA LYS A 365 14.81 40.98 -34.91
C LYS A 365 14.77 40.06 -33.70
N SER A 366 15.76 40.19 -32.80
CA SER A 366 15.81 39.41 -31.55
C SER A 366 14.70 39.82 -30.60
N ARG A 367 14.36 41.11 -30.58
CA ARG A 367 13.24 41.67 -29.81
C ARG A 367 11.89 41.22 -30.36
N SER A 368 11.65 41.31 -31.67
CA SER A 368 10.37 40.85 -32.24
C SER A 368 10.15 39.35 -32.00
N ALA A 369 11.21 38.54 -32.12
CA ALA A 369 11.17 37.12 -31.77
C ALA A 369 10.91 36.88 -30.27
N LEU A 370 11.41 37.75 -29.37
CA LEU A 370 11.10 37.68 -27.94
C LEU A 370 9.63 38.05 -27.67
N ASP A 371 9.13 39.10 -28.31
CA ASP A 371 7.74 39.55 -28.17
C ASP A 371 6.75 38.47 -28.66
N GLU A 372 7.03 37.82 -29.80
CA GLU A 372 6.31 36.61 -30.28
C GLU A 372 6.32 35.47 -29.25
N LYS A 373 7.46 35.21 -28.61
CA LYS A 373 7.57 34.18 -27.56
C LYS A 373 6.82 34.55 -26.29
N GLN A 374 6.74 35.83 -25.94
CA GLN A 374 5.92 36.30 -24.81
C GLN A 374 4.42 36.12 -25.10
N GLU A 375 3.95 36.40 -26.32
CA GLU A 375 2.56 36.15 -26.71
C GLU A 375 2.20 34.67 -26.66
N LEU A 376 3.07 33.79 -27.16
CA LEU A 376 2.90 32.33 -27.09
C LEU A 376 2.92 31.82 -25.63
N LEU A 377 3.80 32.36 -24.77
CA LEU A 377 3.80 32.05 -23.33
C LEU A 377 2.53 32.57 -22.63
N GLY A 378 1.94 33.67 -23.08
CA GLY A 378 0.64 34.15 -22.61
C GLY A 378 -0.49 33.18 -22.93
N LYS A 379 -0.56 32.70 -24.18
CA LYS A 379 -1.53 31.70 -24.65
C LYS A 379 -1.39 30.38 -23.90
N LEU A 380 -0.18 29.83 -23.81
CA LEU A 380 0.10 28.59 -23.06
C LEU A 380 -0.25 28.71 -21.57
N LYS A 381 -0.11 29.89 -20.95
CA LYS A 381 -0.56 30.13 -19.57
C LYS A 381 -2.07 30.13 -19.44
N MET A 382 -2.79 30.74 -20.38
CA MET A 382 -4.27 30.69 -20.40
C MET A 382 -4.77 29.26 -20.56
N GLU A 383 -4.27 28.54 -21.58
CA GLU A 383 -4.58 27.13 -21.83
C GLU A 383 -4.29 26.26 -20.60
N LEU A 384 -3.17 26.49 -19.91
CA LEU A 384 -2.83 25.77 -18.68
C LEU A 384 -3.81 26.08 -17.54
N THR A 385 -4.21 27.34 -17.32
CA THR A 385 -5.21 27.69 -16.30
C THR A 385 -6.64 27.24 -16.62
N GLU A 386 -6.98 27.05 -17.90
CA GLU A 386 -8.25 26.45 -18.33
C GLU A 386 -8.24 24.94 -18.10
N MET A 387 -7.14 24.27 -18.46
CA MET A 387 -6.92 22.84 -18.17
C MET A 387 -6.90 22.54 -16.66
N GLU A 388 -6.27 23.39 -15.84
CA GLU A 388 -6.31 23.28 -14.38
C GLU A 388 -7.76 23.31 -13.86
N GLN A 389 -8.55 24.31 -14.25
CA GLN A 389 -9.97 24.40 -13.88
C GLN A 389 -10.81 23.20 -14.34
N ASP A 390 -10.56 22.66 -15.54
CA ASP A 390 -11.25 21.46 -16.00
C ASP A 390 -10.80 20.19 -15.24
N THR A 391 -9.53 20.10 -14.81
CA THR A 391 -9.12 19.03 -13.88
C THR A 391 -9.76 19.17 -12.50
N GLU A 392 -9.92 20.38 -11.96
CA GLU A 392 -10.66 20.60 -10.70
C GLU A 392 -12.14 20.19 -10.83
N ARG A 393 -12.80 20.56 -11.94
CA ARG A 393 -14.20 20.18 -12.23
C ARG A 393 -14.35 18.66 -12.37
N LEU A 394 -13.41 17.99 -13.04
CA LEU A 394 -13.41 16.54 -13.19
C LEU A 394 -13.16 15.85 -11.84
N LEU A 395 -12.19 16.32 -11.04
CA LEU A 395 -11.94 15.79 -9.70
C LEU A 395 -13.17 15.92 -8.80
N GLU A 396 -13.81 17.09 -8.75
CA GLU A 396 -15.04 17.30 -7.97
C GLU A 396 -16.19 16.43 -8.47
N SER A 397 -16.35 16.28 -9.79
CA SER A 397 -17.34 15.36 -10.36
C SER A 397 -17.08 13.90 -9.95
N THR A 398 -15.83 13.45 -9.98
CA THR A 398 -15.48 12.09 -9.52
C THR A 398 -15.69 11.92 -8.02
N ARG A 399 -15.37 12.95 -7.19
CA ARG A 399 -15.65 12.94 -5.75
C ARG A 399 -17.13 12.72 -5.49
N ILE A 400 -18.00 13.53 -6.11
CA ILE A 400 -19.46 13.41 -5.99
C ILE A 400 -19.94 12.01 -6.42
N SER A 401 -19.44 11.46 -7.53
CA SER A 401 -19.77 10.09 -7.94
C SER A 401 -19.29 9.03 -6.96
N THR A 402 -18.09 9.15 -6.38
CA THR A 402 -17.61 8.20 -5.35
C THR A 402 -18.41 8.30 -4.05
N GLU A 403 -18.87 9.49 -3.66
CA GLU A 403 -19.72 9.69 -2.49
C GLU A 403 -21.12 9.09 -2.70
N GLN A 404 -21.70 9.23 -3.90
CA GLN A 404 -22.96 8.58 -4.29
C GLN A 404 -22.84 7.05 -4.31
N LEU A 405 -21.77 6.50 -4.91
CA LEU A 405 -21.52 5.06 -4.91
C LEU A 405 -21.29 4.52 -3.49
N THR A 406 -20.57 5.26 -2.63
CA THR A 406 -20.38 4.90 -1.22
C THR A 406 -21.70 4.88 -0.46
N ALA A 407 -22.57 5.88 -0.67
CA ALA A 407 -23.89 5.92 -0.05
C ALA A 407 -24.76 4.73 -0.46
N HIS A 408 -24.77 4.35 -1.75
CA HIS A 408 -25.48 3.14 -2.22
C HIS A 408 -24.86 1.85 -1.66
N VAL A 409 -23.54 1.78 -1.47
CA VAL A 409 -22.89 0.62 -0.83
C VAL A 409 -23.32 0.47 0.64
N GLU A 410 -23.45 1.55 1.40
CA GLU A 410 -24.00 1.49 2.77
C GLU A 410 -25.50 1.14 2.76
N GLU A 411 -26.30 1.72 1.85
CA GLU A 411 -27.71 1.36 1.66
C GLU A 411 -27.87 -0.15 1.36
N PHE A 412 -27.03 -0.73 0.50
CA PHE A 412 -27.06 -2.16 0.21
C PHE A 412 -26.60 -3.02 1.40
N LYS A 413 -25.64 -2.55 2.22
CA LYS A 413 -25.25 -3.23 3.47
C LYS A 413 -26.38 -3.25 4.49
N GLU A 414 -27.09 -2.13 4.71
CA GLU A 414 -28.25 -2.07 5.60
C GLU A 414 -29.39 -2.98 5.11
N ASN A 415 -29.70 -2.93 3.81
CA ASN A 415 -30.69 -3.80 3.20
C ASN A 415 -30.33 -5.29 3.36
N LEU A 416 -29.08 -5.67 3.10
CA LEU A 416 -28.56 -7.04 3.27
C LEU A 416 -28.63 -7.50 4.74
N ALA A 417 -28.30 -6.63 5.70
CA ALA A 417 -28.45 -6.93 7.12
C ALA A 417 -29.93 -7.16 7.48
N SER A 418 -30.85 -6.34 6.95
CA SER A 418 -32.30 -6.52 7.15
C SER A 418 -32.79 -7.86 6.58
N GLU A 419 -32.34 -8.25 5.38
CA GLU A 419 -32.70 -9.53 4.76
C GLU A 419 -32.08 -10.72 5.51
N HIS A 420 -30.86 -10.59 6.03
CA HIS A 420 -30.27 -11.63 6.87
C HIS A 420 -31.10 -11.84 8.14
N GLN A 421 -31.60 -10.77 8.77
CA GLN A 421 -32.47 -10.85 9.95
C GLN A 421 -33.85 -11.43 9.62
N LYS A 422 -34.46 -11.07 8.48
CA LYS A 422 -35.70 -11.68 7.97
C LYS A 422 -35.50 -13.19 7.70
N ARG A 423 -34.43 -13.56 7.01
CA ARG A 423 -34.06 -14.96 6.75
C ARG A 423 -33.86 -15.75 8.04
N MET A 424 -33.23 -15.17 9.05
CA MET A 424 -33.03 -15.80 10.35
C MET A 424 -34.37 -16.05 11.07
N SER A 425 -35.28 -15.07 11.12
CA SER A 425 -36.60 -15.26 11.77
C SER A 425 -37.49 -16.24 11.02
N ILE A 426 -37.46 -16.26 9.68
CA ILE A 426 -38.11 -17.29 8.85
C ILE A 426 -37.52 -18.68 9.12
N GLN A 427 -36.20 -18.80 9.28
CA GLN A 427 -35.54 -20.08 9.54
C GLN A 427 -35.79 -20.62 10.96
N ILE A 428 -35.90 -19.73 11.96
CA ILE A 428 -36.39 -20.07 13.31
C ILE A 428 -37.83 -20.59 13.22
N ARG A 429 -38.73 -19.83 12.58
CA ARG A 429 -40.15 -20.20 12.42
C ARG A 429 -40.35 -21.51 11.64
N LYS A 430 -39.50 -21.79 10.65
CA LYS A 430 -39.46 -23.09 9.97
C LYS A 430 -39.10 -24.21 10.95
N GLY A 431 -38.11 -24.00 11.81
CA GLY A 431 -37.72 -24.96 12.85
C GLY A 431 -38.81 -25.20 13.90
N GLU A 432 -39.57 -24.17 14.27
CA GLU A 432 -40.75 -24.28 15.16
C GLU A 432 -41.85 -25.13 14.50
N VAL A 433 -42.27 -24.79 13.28
CA VAL A 433 -43.30 -25.54 12.53
C VAL A 433 -42.85 -26.98 12.27
N THR A 434 -41.56 -27.23 12.01
CA THR A 434 -41.04 -28.60 11.82
C THR A 434 -41.23 -29.44 13.10
N LYS A 435 -40.85 -28.90 14.27
CA LYS A 435 -41.08 -29.56 15.57
C LYS A 435 -42.56 -29.78 15.87
N GLU A 436 -43.43 -28.82 15.54
CA GLU A 436 -44.87 -29.03 15.65
C GLU A 436 -45.33 -30.20 14.78
N THR A 437 -44.89 -30.30 13.52
CA THR A 437 -45.25 -31.43 12.65
C THR A 437 -44.71 -32.77 13.14
N GLU A 438 -43.49 -32.81 13.70
CA GLU A 438 -42.92 -34.01 14.33
C GLU A 438 -43.74 -34.46 15.55
N LEU A 439 -44.16 -33.51 16.41
CA LEU A 439 -45.02 -33.78 17.57
C LEU A 439 -46.41 -34.27 17.16
N TRP A 440 -47.00 -33.69 16.09
CA TRP A 440 -48.27 -34.16 15.53
C TRP A 440 -48.15 -35.58 14.96
N GLN A 441 -47.06 -35.90 14.24
CA GLN A 441 -46.80 -37.24 13.73
C GLN A 441 -46.64 -38.26 14.87
N LEU A 442 -45.84 -37.97 15.88
CA LEU A 442 -45.68 -38.84 17.07
C LEU A 442 -47.01 -39.03 17.82
N SER A 443 -47.83 -37.97 17.90
CA SER A 443 -49.18 -38.05 18.48
C SER A 443 -50.09 -38.96 17.65
N GLU A 444 -50.11 -38.82 16.32
CA GLU A 444 -50.89 -39.67 15.41
C GLU A 444 -50.43 -41.13 15.46
N GLU A 445 -49.12 -41.39 15.43
CA GLU A 445 -48.57 -42.74 15.58
C GLU A 445 -48.98 -43.39 16.90
N SER A 446 -48.91 -42.64 18.00
CA SER A 446 -49.32 -43.14 19.33
C SER A 446 -50.81 -43.45 19.41
N PHE A 447 -51.66 -42.57 18.85
CA PHE A 447 -53.10 -42.77 18.74
C PHE A 447 -53.44 -43.98 17.86
N MET A 448 -52.78 -44.11 16.71
CA MET A 448 -52.98 -45.24 15.79
C MET A 448 -52.47 -46.55 16.38
N ALA A 449 -51.39 -46.54 17.17
CA ALA A 449 -50.94 -47.69 17.94
C ALA A 449 -51.93 -48.09 19.04
N GLU A 450 -52.48 -47.12 19.79
CA GLU A 450 -53.51 -47.41 20.80
C GLU A 450 -54.80 -47.93 20.16
N MET A 451 -55.23 -47.34 19.04
CA MET A 451 -56.43 -47.76 18.30
C MET A 451 -56.27 -49.16 17.71
N LYS A 452 -55.11 -49.49 17.11
CA LYS A 452 -54.77 -50.86 16.70
C LYS A 452 -54.83 -51.85 17.88
N LYS A 453 -54.32 -51.47 19.05
CA LYS A 453 -54.37 -52.26 20.28
C LYS A 453 -55.80 -52.45 20.81
N ARG A 454 -56.64 -51.41 20.78
CA ARG A 454 -58.07 -51.47 21.13
C ARG A 454 -58.83 -52.40 20.19
N ILE A 455 -58.60 -52.29 18.88
CA ILE A 455 -59.18 -53.16 17.84
C ILE A 455 -58.76 -54.62 18.08
N GLN A 456 -57.47 -54.92 18.26
CA GLN A 456 -56.99 -56.28 18.51
C GLN A 456 -57.58 -56.87 19.80
N ASN A 457 -57.66 -56.09 20.89
CA ASN A 457 -58.32 -56.52 22.12
C ASN A 457 -59.82 -56.80 21.91
N GLY A 458 -60.50 -56.01 21.07
CA GLY A 458 -61.88 -56.25 20.64
C GLY A 458 -62.04 -57.57 19.87
N HIS A 459 -61.16 -57.86 18.90
CA HIS A 459 -61.14 -59.13 18.18
C HIS A 459 -60.87 -60.32 19.11
N ASN A 460 -59.88 -60.22 20.01
CA ASN A 460 -59.55 -61.25 20.98
C ASN A 460 -60.75 -61.54 21.91
N LYS A 461 -61.40 -60.48 22.44
CA LYS A 461 -62.59 -60.62 23.30
C LYS A 461 -63.77 -61.22 22.55
N LYS A 462 -64.00 -60.84 21.28
CA LYS A 462 -65.02 -61.44 20.41
C LYS A 462 -64.76 -62.93 20.19
N ALA A 463 -63.50 -63.33 19.97
CA ALA A 463 -63.14 -64.73 19.79
C ALA A 463 -63.41 -65.56 21.06
N VAL A 464 -62.97 -65.08 22.23
CA VAL A 464 -63.23 -65.74 23.53
C VAL A 464 -64.73 -65.89 23.79
N LEU A 465 -65.53 -64.83 23.61
CA LEU A 465 -66.99 -64.88 23.77
C LEU A 465 -67.67 -65.82 22.76
N THR A 466 -67.11 -65.97 21.55
CA THR A 466 -67.61 -66.90 20.54
C THR A 466 -67.33 -68.37 20.93
N ILE A 467 -66.14 -68.65 21.48
CA ILE A 467 -65.79 -69.96 22.02
C ILE A 467 -66.67 -70.30 23.23
N GLU A 468 -66.82 -69.37 24.18
CA GLU A 468 -67.63 -69.56 25.38
C GLU A 468 -69.11 -69.72 25.07
N GLY A 469 -69.70 -68.88 24.21
CA GLY A 469 -71.08 -69.08 23.75
C GLY A 469 -71.29 -70.43 23.06
N SER A 470 -70.24 -70.99 22.45
CA SER A 470 -70.25 -72.33 21.82
C SER A 470 -69.93 -73.47 22.80
N ARG A 471 -69.38 -73.18 23.99
CA ARG A 471 -69.34 -74.08 25.15
C ARG A 471 -70.72 -74.14 25.80
N LEU A 472 -71.27 -72.99 26.17
CA LEU A 472 -72.58 -72.87 26.85
C LEU A 472 -73.71 -73.49 26.02
N ARG A 473 -73.75 -73.30 24.69
CA ARG A 473 -74.71 -73.99 23.82
C ARG A 473 -74.62 -75.52 23.89
N ARG A 474 -73.41 -76.09 23.96
CA ARG A 474 -73.20 -77.55 24.09
C ARG A 474 -73.56 -78.07 25.48
N GLU A 475 -73.40 -77.25 26.52
CA GLU A 475 -73.85 -77.58 27.87
C GLU A 475 -75.37 -77.54 27.97
N ILE A 476 -76.04 -76.50 27.48
CA ILE A 476 -77.51 -76.42 27.42
C ILE A 476 -78.11 -77.63 26.67
N GLU A 477 -77.48 -78.06 25.58
CA GLU A 477 -77.88 -79.26 24.83
C GLU A 477 -77.67 -80.58 25.61
N LYS A 478 -76.73 -80.64 26.57
CA LYS A 478 -76.58 -81.76 27.50
C LYS A 478 -77.65 -81.73 28.60
N TRP A 479 -77.78 -80.61 29.32
CA TRP A 479 -78.81 -80.44 30.34
C TRP A 479 -80.21 -80.73 29.78
N GLY A 480 -80.50 -80.28 28.56
CA GLY A 480 -81.75 -80.59 27.86
C GLY A 480 -81.96 -82.08 27.52
N LYS A 481 -80.90 -82.89 27.42
CA LYS A 481 -80.99 -84.36 27.28
C LYS A 481 -81.16 -85.05 28.62
N GLU A 482 -80.40 -84.62 29.63
CA GLU A 482 -80.48 -85.15 31.00
C GLU A 482 -81.88 -84.91 31.61
N ILE A 483 -82.45 -83.71 31.43
CA ILE A 483 -83.83 -83.38 31.85
C ILE A 483 -84.87 -84.25 31.13
N ARG A 484 -84.64 -84.66 29.86
CA ARG A 484 -85.54 -85.59 29.17
C ARG A 484 -85.47 -87.00 29.78
N SER A 485 -84.27 -87.54 30.01
CA SER A 485 -84.07 -88.85 30.67
C SER A 485 -84.74 -88.90 32.04
N ILE A 486 -84.50 -87.90 32.89
CA ILE A 486 -85.04 -87.84 34.25
C ILE A 486 -86.57 -87.76 34.25
N ASN A 487 -87.18 -87.01 33.31
CA ASN A 487 -88.64 -86.96 33.18
C ASN A 487 -89.23 -88.31 32.69
N GLU A 488 -88.54 -89.03 31.81
CA GLU A 488 -88.95 -90.36 31.34
C GLU A 488 -88.84 -91.41 32.46
N GLU A 489 -87.74 -91.39 33.23
CA GLU A 489 -87.54 -92.21 34.43
C GLU A 489 -88.60 -91.93 35.51
N GLN A 490 -88.85 -90.65 35.81
CA GLN A 490 -89.86 -90.25 36.81
C GLN A 490 -91.29 -90.67 36.39
N ALA A 491 -91.63 -90.56 35.10
CA ALA A 491 -92.92 -91.03 34.58
C ALA A 491 -93.08 -92.56 34.71
N GLN A 492 -92.00 -93.32 34.47
CA GLN A 492 -92.00 -94.77 34.61
C GLN A 492 -92.13 -95.20 36.08
N SER A 493 -91.31 -94.68 36.99
CA SER A 493 -91.39 -95.04 38.42
C SER A 493 -92.72 -94.61 39.06
N SER A 494 -93.29 -93.47 38.67
CA SER A 494 -94.62 -93.04 39.14
C SER A 494 -95.72 -94.07 38.80
N LYS A 495 -95.67 -94.64 37.60
CA LYS A 495 -96.58 -95.69 37.13
C LYS A 495 -96.39 -97.00 37.90
N GLU A 496 -95.14 -97.36 38.22
CA GLU A 496 -94.82 -98.56 39.01
C GLU A 496 -95.31 -98.44 40.46
N TYR A 497 -95.06 -97.32 41.14
CA TYR A 497 -95.58 -97.08 42.49
C TYR A 497 -97.11 -97.14 42.55
N SER A 498 -97.82 -96.58 41.56
CA SER A 498 -99.28 -96.65 41.49
C SER A 498 -99.81 -98.09 41.47
N SER A 499 -99.06 -99.03 40.87
CA SER A 499 -99.44 -100.45 40.80
C SER A 499 -99.19 -101.20 42.11
N GLN A 500 -98.09 -100.89 42.82
CA GLN A 500 -97.78 -101.50 44.12
C GLN A 500 -98.77 -101.09 45.21
N VAL A 501 -99.17 -99.81 45.23
CA VAL A 501 -100.15 -99.31 46.22
C VAL A 501 -101.46 -100.07 46.16
N GLN A 502 -102.00 -100.30 44.95
CA GLN A 502 -103.24 -101.08 44.78
C GLN A 502 -103.07 -102.53 45.28
N SER A 503 -101.98 -103.21 44.91
CA SER A 503 -101.74 -104.61 45.30
C SER A 503 -101.57 -104.83 46.82
N LEU A 504 -101.05 -103.84 47.55
CA LEU A 504 -100.95 -103.90 49.01
C LEU A 504 -102.29 -103.65 49.70
N GLN A 505 -103.15 -102.83 49.10
CA GLN A 505 -104.43 -102.44 49.69
C GLN A 505 -105.44 -103.60 49.71
N ASP A 506 -105.43 -104.44 48.65
CA ASP A 506 -106.22 -105.69 48.58
C ASP A 506 -105.81 -106.71 49.65
N GLN A 507 -104.52 -106.78 50.00
CA GLN A 507 -103.99 -107.77 50.95
C GLN A 507 -104.40 -107.50 52.41
N ILE A 508 -104.56 -106.22 52.78
CA ILE A 508 -104.92 -105.80 54.15
C ILE A 508 -106.34 -106.30 54.50
N ILE A 509 -107.29 -106.12 53.59
CA ILE A 509 -108.71 -106.51 53.77
C ILE A 509 -108.84 -108.01 54.12
N ILE A 510 -108.04 -108.86 53.48
CA ILE A 510 -108.05 -110.33 53.66
C ILE A 510 -107.51 -110.76 55.04
N LEU A 511 -106.70 -109.93 55.70
CA LEU A 511 -106.13 -110.22 57.02
C LEU A 511 -107.06 -109.83 58.16
N GLU A 512 -107.78 -108.71 58.04
CA GLU A 512 -108.69 -108.21 59.08
C GLU A 512 -109.85 -109.18 59.39
N GLU A 513 -110.41 -109.85 58.37
CA GLU A 513 -111.46 -110.85 58.58
C GLU A 513 -110.99 -112.11 59.32
N LYS A 514 -109.72 -112.49 59.16
CA LYS A 514 -109.15 -113.68 59.85
C LYS A 514 -108.95 -113.41 61.34
N MET A 515 -108.53 -112.20 61.69
CA MET A 515 -108.20 -111.84 63.07
C MET A 515 -109.42 -111.93 64.02
N LYS A 516 -110.62 -111.54 63.53
CA LYS A 516 -111.87 -111.61 64.31
C LYS A 516 -112.31 -113.02 64.72
N LYS A 517 -111.86 -114.08 64.02
CA LYS A 517 -112.24 -115.47 64.33
C LYS A 517 -111.35 -116.15 65.38
N SER A 518 -110.17 -115.60 65.69
CA SER A 518 -109.22 -116.24 66.62
C SER A 518 -109.42 -115.82 68.09
N ILE A 519 -110.09 -114.69 68.34
CA ILE A 519 -110.16 -114.08 69.67
C ILE A 519 -111.12 -114.84 70.61
N SER A 520 -112.23 -115.38 70.11
CA SER A 520 -113.24 -116.09 70.93
C SER A 520 -112.86 -117.52 71.35
N GLY A 521 -111.65 -117.99 71.04
CA GLY A 521 -111.18 -119.33 71.41
C GLY A 521 -110.13 -119.37 72.52
N PHE A 522 -109.54 -118.22 72.88
CA PHE A 522 -108.26 -118.20 73.64
C PHE A 522 -108.42 -118.21 75.17
N GLU A 523 -109.61 -117.93 75.70
CA GLU A 523 -109.81 -117.77 77.16
C GLU A 523 -109.98 -119.10 77.92
N ASN A 524 -110.28 -120.20 77.22
CA ASN A 524 -110.49 -121.53 77.82
C ASN A 524 -109.21 -122.39 77.89
N GLN A 525 -108.03 -121.86 77.51
CA GLN A 525 -106.77 -122.58 77.66
C GLN A 525 -105.59 -121.68 78.07
N GLN A 526 -104.71 -122.04 79.02
CA GLN A 526 -104.80 -123.01 80.13
C GLN A 526 -103.50 -122.93 80.95
N GLU A 527 -103.57 -122.25 82.09
CA GLU A 527 -103.15 -122.63 83.47
C GLU A 527 -102.09 -123.73 83.78
N ASN A 528 -101.56 -124.53 82.84
CA ASN A 528 -100.89 -125.81 83.15
C ASN A 528 -99.37 -125.89 83.01
N LEU A 529 -98.66 -124.93 82.40
CA LEU A 529 -97.22 -125.09 82.07
C LEU A 529 -96.30 -124.03 82.67
N THR A 530 -96.09 -124.15 83.98
CA THR A 530 -94.83 -123.71 84.62
C THR A 530 -93.89 -124.90 84.84
N LYS A 531 -92.57 -124.63 84.82
CA LYS A 531 -91.41 -125.54 85.09
C LYS A 531 -90.91 -126.39 83.92
N ASN A 532 -89.91 -125.85 83.19
CA ASN A 532 -88.50 -126.29 83.27
C ASN A 532 -87.65 -125.08 82.79
N ILE A 533 -86.64 -124.54 83.49
CA ILE A 533 -85.48 -125.09 84.24
C ILE A 533 -84.31 -125.47 83.29
N PRO A 534 -83.06 -124.98 83.50
CA PRO A 534 -82.07 -124.81 82.42
C PRO A 534 -80.83 -125.73 82.56
N ILE A 535 -79.87 -125.62 81.60
CA ILE A 535 -78.41 -125.83 81.79
C ILE A 535 -77.62 -125.39 80.51
N MET A 536 -76.30 -125.16 80.64
CA MET A 536 -75.32 -124.79 79.59
C MET A 536 -75.52 -123.41 78.93
N ASN A 537 -74.65 -122.40 79.11
CA ASN A 537 -73.24 -122.35 79.53
C ASN A 537 -72.27 -123.19 78.64
N ALA A 538 -72.09 -122.78 77.38
CA ALA A 538 -71.01 -123.27 76.49
C ALA A 538 -70.77 -122.40 75.22
N ALA A 539 -70.77 -121.06 75.30
CA ALA A 539 -70.59 -120.19 74.11
C ALA A 539 -69.79 -118.88 74.35
N GLU A 540 -69.11 -118.75 75.49
CA GLU A 540 -68.51 -117.48 75.95
C GLU A 540 -67.08 -117.23 75.39
N ASP A 541 -66.48 -118.23 74.72
CA ASP A 541 -65.09 -118.21 74.24
C ASP A 541 -64.89 -117.73 72.78
N ALA A 542 -65.96 -117.43 72.02
CA ALA A 542 -65.91 -117.51 70.55
C ALA A 542 -65.99 -116.20 69.74
N TYR A 543 -66.12 -115.00 70.34
CA TYR A 543 -66.22 -113.73 69.60
C TYR A 543 -65.07 -112.71 69.81
N ASN A 544 -63.94 -113.15 70.39
CA ASN A 544 -62.69 -112.37 70.40
C ASN A 544 -61.99 -112.37 69.02
N LYS A 545 -62.65 -111.83 67.97
CA LYS A 545 -62.11 -111.83 66.59
C LYS A 545 -62.06 -110.50 65.85
N GLU A 546 -62.69 -109.43 66.32
CA GLU A 546 -62.71 -108.13 65.63
C GLU A 546 -61.76 -107.06 66.25
N HIS A 547 -60.78 -107.47 67.07
CA HIS A 547 -59.76 -106.57 67.64
C HIS A 547 -58.51 -106.43 66.73
N VAL A 548 -58.40 -107.23 65.66
CA VAL A 548 -57.16 -107.40 64.87
C VAL A 548 -56.76 -106.13 64.09
N ASN A 549 -57.72 -105.31 63.68
CA ASN A 549 -57.48 -104.13 62.82
C ASN A 549 -56.76 -102.94 63.50
N TYR A 550 -56.40 -103.02 64.78
CA TYR A 550 -55.73 -101.92 65.50
C TYR A 550 -54.20 -102.04 65.62
N GLU A 551 -53.62 -103.25 65.71
CA GLU A 551 -52.17 -103.41 65.94
C GLU A 551 -51.32 -103.17 64.68
N ASP A 552 -51.82 -103.45 63.48
CA ASP A 552 -50.98 -103.41 62.27
C ASP A 552 -50.58 -101.97 61.82
N LEU A 553 -51.30 -100.95 62.28
CA LEU A 553 -50.89 -99.54 62.14
C LEU A 553 -49.70 -99.18 63.03
N LYS A 554 -49.52 -99.87 64.17
CA LYS A 554 -48.46 -99.61 65.17
C LYS A 554 -47.07 -99.91 64.62
N LYS A 555 -46.92 -100.95 63.78
CA LYS A 555 -45.65 -101.33 63.16
C LYS A 555 -45.10 -100.26 62.21
N LYS A 556 -45.94 -99.52 61.50
CA LYS A 556 -45.51 -98.44 60.58
C LYS A 556 -44.92 -97.22 61.30
N ALA A 557 -45.31 -96.95 62.54
CA ALA A 557 -44.80 -95.81 63.32
C ALA A 557 -43.31 -95.95 63.72
N SER A 558 -42.84 -97.17 63.97
CA SER A 558 -41.46 -97.42 64.40
C SER A 558 -40.41 -97.13 63.32
N ALA A 559 -40.72 -97.43 62.05
CA ALA A 559 -39.83 -97.19 60.91
C ALA A 559 -39.60 -95.68 60.66
N MET A 560 -40.65 -94.86 60.80
CA MET A 560 -40.56 -93.40 60.64
C MET A 560 -39.61 -92.77 61.69
N LYS A 561 -39.63 -93.28 62.93
CA LYS A 561 -38.83 -92.73 64.04
C LYS A 561 -37.31 -92.92 63.85
N ASN A 562 -36.88 -93.98 63.17
CA ASN A 562 -35.47 -94.17 62.80
C ASN A 562 -35.07 -93.30 61.60
N LYS A 563 -35.99 -93.08 60.65
CA LYS A 563 -35.75 -92.18 59.51
C LYS A 563 -35.66 -90.70 59.95
N GLN A 564 -36.42 -90.32 60.97
CA GLN A 564 -36.31 -89.01 61.63
C GLN A 564 -34.91 -88.76 62.21
N LYS A 565 -34.38 -89.70 63.03
CA LYS A 565 -33.02 -89.57 63.60
C LYS A 565 -31.91 -89.52 62.54
N SER A 566 -32.07 -90.27 61.45
CA SER A 566 -31.16 -90.19 60.28
C SER A 566 -31.18 -88.80 59.63
N LEU A 567 -32.34 -88.15 59.54
CA LEU A 567 -32.48 -86.80 58.99
C LEU A 567 -31.96 -85.75 59.97
N GLU A 568 -32.20 -85.88 61.28
CA GLU A 568 -31.62 -84.99 62.31
C GLU A 568 -30.09 -85.01 62.31
N GLY A 569 -29.45 -86.16 62.04
CA GLY A 569 -28.00 -86.25 61.86
C GLY A 569 -27.49 -85.52 60.61
N SER A 570 -28.19 -85.69 59.48
CA SER A 570 -27.87 -84.98 58.23
C SER A 570 -28.05 -83.47 58.36
N ILE A 571 -29.16 -83.04 58.96
CA ILE A 571 -29.48 -81.63 59.25
C ILE A 571 -28.39 -81.02 60.15
N ASN A 572 -28.01 -81.65 61.27
CA ASN A 572 -26.95 -81.13 62.14
C ASN A 572 -25.57 -81.04 61.47
N THR A 573 -25.32 -81.83 60.43
CA THR A 573 -24.10 -81.73 59.61
C THR A 573 -24.19 -80.50 58.69
N ILE A 574 -25.31 -80.35 57.98
CA ILE A 574 -25.60 -79.18 57.12
C ILE A 574 -25.63 -77.88 57.94
N THR A 575 -26.12 -77.87 59.19
CA THR A 575 -26.08 -76.70 60.08
C THR A 575 -24.64 -76.29 60.40
N LYS A 576 -23.73 -77.25 60.61
CA LYS A 576 -22.30 -76.94 60.82
C LYS A 576 -21.62 -76.42 59.54
N ASP A 577 -21.94 -76.97 58.38
CA ASP A 577 -21.43 -76.47 57.10
C ASP A 577 -21.99 -75.08 56.76
N LEU A 578 -23.21 -74.76 57.21
CA LEU A 578 -23.78 -73.42 57.18
C LEU A 578 -23.07 -72.47 58.15
N GLU A 579 -22.74 -72.89 59.38
CA GLU A 579 -21.92 -72.09 60.31
C GLU A 579 -20.50 -71.82 59.82
N VAL A 580 -19.90 -72.77 59.10
CA VAL A 580 -18.61 -72.56 58.43
C VAL A 580 -18.77 -71.57 57.26
N ASN A 581 -19.82 -71.72 56.45
CA ASN A 581 -20.10 -70.77 55.37
C ASN A 581 -20.47 -69.36 55.85
N THR A 582 -21.15 -69.19 56.99
CA THR A 582 -21.38 -67.84 57.57
C THR A 582 -20.07 -67.23 58.07
N LYS A 583 -19.19 -68.00 58.72
CA LYS A 583 -17.84 -67.53 59.10
C LYS A 583 -16.99 -67.14 57.87
N ILE A 584 -17.07 -67.90 56.77
CA ILE A 584 -16.41 -67.55 55.48
C ILE A 584 -17.05 -66.30 54.84
N LYS A 585 -18.37 -66.14 54.95
CA LYS A 585 -19.11 -64.96 54.46
C LYS A 585 -18.74 -63.70 55.25
N ASP A 586 -18.68 -63.77 56.58
CA ASP A 586 -18.38 -62.63 57.42
C ASP A 586 -16.89 -62.26 57.41
N THR A 587 -15.97 -63.22 57.27
CA THR A 587 -14.56 -62.91 56.97
C THR A 587 -14.40 -62.23 55.61
N LYS A 588 -15.01 -62.73 54.53
CA LYS A 588 -15.02 -62.03 53.22
C LYS A 588 -15.67 -60.65 53.29
N LYS A 589 -16.70 -60.46 54.13
CA LYS A 589 -17.37 -59.18 54.38
C LYS A 589 -16.50 -58.20 55.18
N ALA A 590 -15.64 -58.70 56.07
CA ALA A 590 -14.59 -57.92 56.72
C ALA A 590 -13.49 -57.52 55.71
N SER A 591 -12.98 -58.46 54.91
CA SER A 591 -12.01 -58.16 53.83
C SER A 591 -12.55 -57.12 52.83
N LEU A 592 -13.85 -57.18 52.51
CA LEU A 592 -14.54 -56.17 51.67
C LEU A 592 -14.70 -54.81 52.37
N LYS A 593 -14.81 -54.76 53.71
CA LYS A 593 -14.75 -53.50 54.47
C LYS A 593 -13.34 -52.91 54.40
N GLU A 594 -12.31 -53.70 54.66
CA GLU A 594 -10.91 -53.26 54.63
C GLU A 594 -10.47 -52.79 53.22
N LEU A 595 -10.85 -53.52 52.17
CA LEU A 595 -10.63 -53.08 50.78
C LEU A 595 -11.38 -51.79 50.44
N ARG A 596 -12.61 -51.61 50.93
CA ARG A 596 -13.36 -50.34 50.76
C ARG A 596 -12.74 -49.20 51.56
N LYS A 597 -12.19 -49.47 52.75
CA LYS A 597 -11.47 -48.50 53.58
C LYS A 597 -10.18 -48.05 52.89
N LEU A 598 -9.35 -48.99 52.42
CA LEU A 598 -8.14 -48.70 51.63
C LEU A 598 -8.45 -47.97 50.32
N ALA A 599 -9.53 -48.32 49.62
CA ALA A 599 -9.96 -47.61 48.41
C ALA A 599 -10.44 -46.18 48.72
N PHE A 600 -11.15 -45.98 49.85
CA PHE A 600 -11.57 -44.67 50.31
C PHE A 600 -10.37 -43.81 50.77
N GLU A 601 -9.41 -44.40 51.47
CA GLU A 601 -8.16 -43.74 51.88
C GLU A 601 -7.31 -43.34 50.67
N LYS A 602 -7.22 -44.19 49.64
CA LYS A 602 -6.62 -43.82 48.34
C LYS A 602 -7.38 -42.69 47.64
N LEU A 603 -8.72 -42.73 47.61
CA LEU A 603 -9.54 -41.64 47.06
C LEU A 603 -9.34 -40.32 47.81
N GLN A 604 -9.29 -40.37 49.14
CA GLN A 604 -9.06 -39.21 50.00
C GLN A 604 -7.65 -38.65 49.83
N GLY A 605 -6.64 -39.51 49.63
CA GLY A 605 -5.29 -39.12 49.22
C GLY A 605 -5.28 -38.45 47.84
N SER A 606 -5.93 -39.05 46.84
CA SER A 606 -6.01 -38.45 45.50
C SER A 606 -6.77 -37.12 45.48
N LEU A 607 -7.77 -36.94 46.35
CA LEU A 607 -8.48 -35.68 46.54
C LEU A 607 -7.58 -34.61 47.20
N ALA A 608 -6.66 -35.00 48.08
CA ALA A 608 -5.68 -34.09 48.67
C ALA A 608 -4.63 -33.64 47.64
N THR A 609 -4.13 -34.55 46.79
CA THR A 609 -3.21 -34.17 45.70
C THR A 609 -3.90 -33.33 44.63
N LEU A 610 -5.16 -33.62 44.30
CA LEU A 610 -5.92 -32.85 43.30
C LEU A 610 -6.16 -31.42 43.78
N LYS A 611 -6.48 -31.21 45.07
CA LYS A 611 -6.53 -29.87 45.68
C LYS A 611 -5.20 -29.13 45.73
N LEU A 612 -4.07 -29.86 45.76
CA LEU A 612 -2.74 -29.25 45.67
C LEU A 612 -2.51 -28.74 44.24
N ILE A 613 -2.82 -29.56 43.25
CA ILE A 613 -2.72 -29.23 41.82
C ILE A 613 -3.65 -28.05 41.46
N ASP A 614 -4.90 -28.03 41.96
CA ASP A 614 -5.82 -26.90 41.77
C ASP A 614 -5.23 -25.59 42.30
N LYS A 615 -4.55 -25.63 43.45
CA LYS A 615 -3.86 -24.48 44.04
C LYS A 615 -2.65 -24.06 43.22
N GLU A 616 -1.84 -25.01 42.74
CA GLU A 616 -0.68 -24.73 41.88
C GLU A 616 -1.11 -24.14 40.52
N ILE A 617 -2.21 -24.61 39.93
CA ILE A 617 -2.83 -24.04 38.74
C ILE A 617 -3.28 -22.60 39.02
N TYR A 618 -3.96 -22.35 40.14
CA TYR A 618 -4.38 -20.99 40.51
C TYR A 618 -3.20 -20.04 40.73
N GLU A 619 -2.16 -20.47 41.45
CA GLU A 619 -0.95 -19.66 41.68
C GLU A 619 -0.12 -19.47 40.40
N THR A 620 -0.18 -20.42 39.45
CA THR A 620 0.43 -20.29 38.12
C THR A 620 -0.34 -19.32 37.22
N ASN A 621 -1.67 -19.40 37.19
CA ASN A 621 -2.52 -18.46 36.44
C ASN A 621 -2.36 -17.02 36.96
N ARG A 622 -2.32 -16.83 38.29
CA ARG A 622 -2.03 -15.51 38.89
C ARG A 622 -0.64 -14.97 38.51
N ARG A 623 0.38 -15.83 38.37
CA ARG A 623 1.69 -15.43 37.87
C ARG A 623 1.64 -15.06 36.38
N LEU A 624 0.87 -15.80 35.58
CA LEU A 624 0.65 -15.49 34.16
C LEU A 624 -0.06 -14.14 33.97
N GLU A 625 -1.09 -13.83 34.76
CA GLU A 625 -1.76 -12.52 34.76
C GLU A 625 -0.79 -11.36 35.06
N LEU A 626 0.09 -11.52 36.05
CA LEU A 626 1.13 -10.54 36.37
C LEU A 626 2.11 -10.33 35.19
N VAL A 627 2.53 -11.41 34.53
CA VAL A 627 3.39 -11.36 33.34
C VAL A 627 2.68 -10.72 32.15
N ILE A 628 1.37 -10.97 31.97
CA ILE A 628 0.56 -10.33 30.91
C ILE A 628 0.43 -8.82 31.16
N MET A 629 0.13 -8.40 32.39
CA MET A 629 0.07 -6.97 32.73
C MET A 629 1.41 -6.26 32.50
N GLU A 630 2.53 -6.88 32.89
CA GLU A 630 3.86 -6.33 32.67
C GLU A 630 4.25 -6.32 31.17
N ASN A 631 3.84 -7.34 30.40
CA ASN A 631 4.01 -7.35 28.95
C ASN A 631 3.23 -6.21 28.27
N CYS A 632 2.01 -5.91 28.73
CA CYS A 632 1.23 -4.76 28.29
C CYS A 632 1.89 -3.43 28.69
N ARG A 633 2.44 -3.32 29.90
CA ARG A 633 3.21 -2.15 30.36
C ARG A 633 4.43 -1.87 29.47
N LEU A 634 5.19 -2.92 29.14
CA LEU A 634 6.35 -2.84 28.24
C LEU A 634 5.95 -2.53 26.78
N LYS A 635 4.83 -3.07 26.29
CA LYS A 635 4.27 -2.70 24.97
C LYS A 635 3.89 -1.21 24.91
N LEU A 636 3.29 -0.67 25.96
CA LEU A 636 2.94 0.75 26.05
C LEU A 636 4.20 1.64 26.05
N GLN A 637 5.22 1.31 26.84
CA GLN A 637 6.49 2.04 26.82
C GLN A 637 7.18 1.96 25.45
N ASN A 638 7.18 0.79 24.79
CA ASN A 638 7.72 0.64 23.45
C ASN A 638 6.94 1.46 22.39
N ALA A 639 5.63 1.66 22.56
CA ALA A 639 4.85 2.56 21.70
C ALA A 639 5.26 4.02 21.92
N GLN A 640 5.32 4.48 23.18
CA GLN A 640 5.75 5.83 23.55
C GLN A 640 7.18 6.14 23.08
N HIS A 641 8.11 5.18 23.18
CA HIS A 641 9.47 5.34 22.66
C HIS A 641 9.51 5.39 21.13
N LYS A 642 8.69 4.61 20.41
CA LYS A 642 8.56 4.71 18.95
C LYS A 642 8.01 6.07 18.52
N GLU A 643 6.98 6.56 19.19
CA GLU A 643 6.38 7.88 18.95
C GLU A 643 7.41 9.01 19.19
N SER A 644 8.17 8.92 20.30
CA SER A 644 9.28 9.84 20.59
C SER A 644 10.36 9.82 19.48
N ILE A 645 10.76 8.64 19.01
CA ILE A 645 11.73 8.49 17.92
C ILE A 645 11.19 9.09 16.62
N SER A 646 9.92 8.85 16.28
CA SER A 646 9.28 9.46 15.10
C SER A 646 9.23 10.98 15.19
N ALA A 647 8.95 11.55 16.37
CA ALA A 647 8.98 12.99 16.60
C ALA A 647 10.38 13.58 16.37
N THR A 648 11.43 12.98 16.94
CA THR A 648 12.82 13.42 16.73
C THR A 648 13.28 13.25 15.27
N ILE A 649 12.77 12.23 14.54
CA ILE A 649 13.02 12.09 13.10
C ILE A 649 12.35 13.23 12.32
N SER A 650 11.11 13.61 12.66
CA SER A 650 10.41 14.73 12.04
C SER A 650 11.12 16.07 12.31
N GLU A 651 11.51 16.32 13.56
CA GLU A 651 12.29 17.49 13.98
C GLU A 651 13.65 17.56 13.25
N SER A 652 14.33 16.42 13.10
CA SER A 652 15.57 16.34 12.32
C SER A 652 15.36 16.58 10.82
N GLN A 653 14.21 16.22 10.25
CA GLN A 653 13.86 16.52 8.85
C GLN A 653 13.52 18.00 8.65
N GLU A 654 12.83 18.62 9.61
CA GLU A 654 12.55 20.05 9.63
C GLU A 654 13.86 20.86 9.73
N HIS A 655 14.76 20.50 10.66
CA HIS A 655 16.10 21.11 10.74
C HIS A 655 16.92 20.94 9.46
N LEU A 656 16.86 19.78 8.79
CA LEU A 656 17.53 19.57 7.51
C LEU A 656 16.92 20.45 6.41
N SER A 657 15.59 20.60 6.37
CA SER A 657 14.89 21.50 5.45
C SER A 657 15.30 22.97 5.65
N ILE A 658 15.32 23.44 6.91
CA ILE A 658 15.77 24.78 7.29
C ILE A 658 17.25 24.99 6.89
N THR A 659 18.12 24.01 7.13
CA THR A 659 19.54 24.09 6.75
C THR A 659 19.70 24.20 5.24
N ASN A 660 19.01 23.35 4.46
CA ASN A 660 19.01 23.42 3.00
C ASN A 660 18.45 24.74 2.45
N GLN A 661 17.56 25.41 3.18
CA GLN A 661 17.07 26.74 2.80
C GLN A 661 18.10 27.83 3.12
N LEU A 662 18.70 27.79 4.31
CA LEU A 662 19.77 28.72 4.69
C LEU A 662 20.99 28.63 3.75
N GLU A 663 21.33 27.45 3.25
CA GLU A 663 22.38 27.27 2.24
C GLU A 663 22.03 27.93 0.89
N LYS A 664 20.76 27.86 0.45
CA LYS A 664 20.28 28.57 -0.75
C LYS A 664 20.25 30.07 -0.55
N ASP A 665 19.74 30.52 0.59
CA ASP A 665 19.68 31.93 0.95
C ASP A 665 21.10 32.52 1.00
N GLN A 666 22.05 31.80 1.62
CA GLN A 666 23.48 32.16 1.60
C GLN A 666 24.06 32.20 0.18
N ALA A 667 23.77 31.21 -0.68
CA ALA A 667 24.23 31.22 -2.06
C ALA A 667 23.71 32.44 -2.84
N SER A 668 22.41 32.75 -2.71
CA SER A 668 21.81 33.94 -3.34
C SER A 668 22.36 35.25 -2.78
N LEU A 669 22.68 35.32 -1.47
CA LEU A 669 23.30 36.50 -0.88
C LEU A 669 24.74 36.70 -1.40
N ILE A 670 25.48 35.61 -1.60
CA ILE A 670 26.81 35.64 -2.22
C ILE A 670 26.72 36.11 -3.67
N GLU A 671 25.71 35.68 -4.43
CA GLU A 671 25.46 36.11 -5.82
C GLU A 671 25.18 37.63 -5.90
N HIS A 672 24.21 38.13 -5.12
CA HIS A 672 23.91 39.57 -5.04
C HIS A 672 25.10 40.43 -4.57
N LEU A 673 25.99 39.89 -3.72
CA LEU A 673 27.21 40.58 -3.30
C LEU A 673 28.25 40.67 -4.43
N HIS A 674 28.38 39.66 -5.30
CA HIS A 674 29.21 39.75 -6.50
C HIS A 674 28.60 40.75 -7.50
N GLU A 675 27.29 40.69 -7.76
CA GLU A 675 26.61 41.69 -8.61
C GLU A 675 26.77 43.12 -8.08
N GLY A 676 26.77 43.30 -6.76
CA GLY A 676 27.05 44.58 -6.12
C GLY A 676 28.49 45.03 -6.36
N TRP A 677 29.45 44.15 -6.12
CA TRP A 677 30.88 44.39 -6.31
C TRP A 677 31.22 44.75 -7.77
N ASP A 678 30.64 44.06 -8.75
CA ASP A 678 30.86 44.33 -10.17
C ASP A 678 30.30 45.70 -10.58
N ARG A 679 29.13 46.10 -10.03
CA ARG A 679 28.56 47.44 -10.23
C ARG A 679 29.41 48.54 -9.60
N ASP A 680 29.87 48.35 -8.36
CA ASP A 680 30.75 49.31 -7.69
C ASP A 680 32.11 49.42 -8.42
N THR A 681 32.63 48.30 -8.94
CA THR A 681 33.86 48.27 -9.76
C THR A 681 33.67 49.02 -11.08
N LEU A 682 32.53 48.85 -11.76
CA LEU A 682 32.18 49.60 -12.96
C LEU A 682 32.09 51.11 -12.67
N VAL A 683 31.40 51.50 -11.60
CA VAL A 683 31.28 52.90 -11.17
C VAL A 683 32.65 53.51 -10.85
N CYS A 684 33.57 52.75 -10.24
CA CYS A 684 34.96 53.17 -10.05
C CYS A 684 35.72 53.34 -11.39
N SER A 685 35.44 52.56 -12.43
CA SER A 685 35.98 52.78 -13.78
C SER A 685 35.42 54.07 -14.38
N ASP A 686 34.09 54.25 -14.37
CA ASP A 686 33.43 55.46 -14.90
C ASP A 686 33.94 56.75 -14.24
N PHE A 687 34.28 56.71 -12.94
CA PHE A 687 34.89 57.84 -12.24
C PHE A 687 36.37 58.01 -12.60
N SER A 688 37.14 56.93 -12.70
CA SER A 688 38.55 56.98 -13.11
C SER A 688 38.73 57.53 -14.53
N GLU A 689 37.84 57.18 -15.45
CA GLU A 689 37.81 57.69 -16.82
C GLU A 689 37.48 59.19 -16.85
N ARG A 690 36.46 59.63 -16.09
CA ARG A 690 36.12 61.07 -15.97
C ARG A 690 37.21 61.90 -15.28
N ASP A 691 37.86 61.36 -14.26
CA ASP A 691 39.01 62.02 -13.63
C ASP A 691 40.20 62.12 -14.59
N GLN A 692 40.41 61.12 -15.46
CA GLN A 692 41.41 61.20 -16.54
C GLN A 692 41.03 62.25 -17.61
N GLU A 693 39.77 62.34 -18.04
CA GLU A 693 39.30 63.42 -18.94
C GLU A 693 39.52 64.82 -18.34
N ILE A 694 39.31 64.96 -17.02
CA ILE A 694 39.56 66.20 -16.28
C ILE A 694 41.06 66.49 -16.22
N LEU A 695 41.91 65.50 -15.95
CA LEU A 695 43.37 65.64 -15.95
C LEU A 695 43.91 66.04 -17.34
N ASP A 696 43.45 65.40 -18.41
CA ASP A 696 43.82 65.72 -19.78
C ASP A 696 43.36 67.15 -20.16
N SER A 697 42.16 67.55 -19.72
CA SER A 697 41.66 68.92 -19.87
C SER A 697 42.51 69.96 -19.12
N ILE A 698 43.00 69.62 -17.92
CA ILE A 698 43.93 70.45 -17.14
C ILE A 698 45.30 70.53 -17.83
N VAL A 699 45.82 69.44 -18.39
CA VAL A 699 47.05 69.42 -19.18
C VAL A 699 46.93 70.29 -20.44
N GLU A 700 45.78 70.23 -21.13
CA GLU A 700 45.53 71.08 -22.31
C GLU A 700 45.37 72.57 -21.93
N LEU A 701 44.78 72.87 -20.77
CA LEU A 701 44.76 74.21 -20.17
C LEU A 701 46.16 74.72 -19.79
N LEU A 702 47.00 73.88 -19.17
CA LEU A 702 48.40 74.23 -18.89
C LEU A 702 49.17 74.51 -20.18
N ARG A 703 48.97 73.71 -21.23
CA ARG A 703 49.55 73.95 -22.57
C ARG A 703 49.05 75.26 -23.21
N LYS A 704 47.76 75.60 -23.03
CA LYS A 704 47.18 76.89 -23.43
C LYS A 704 47.77 78.06 -22.64
N ILE A 705 48.03 77.88 -21.34
CA ILE A 705 48.73 78.86 -20.49
C ILE A 705 50.17 79.05 -20.97
N SER A 706 50.96 77.99 -21.15
CA SER A 706 52.36 78.09 -21.63
C SER A 706 52.46 78.72 -23.02
N THR A 707 51.55 78.42 -23.95
CA THR A 707 51.53 79.06 -25.28
C THR A 707 51.03 80.50 -25.25
N ARG A 708 50.20 80.89 -24.27
CA ARG A 708 49.91 82.31 -23.98
C ARG A 708 51.13 83.00 -23.39
N ASP A 709 51.82 82.36 -22.46
CA ASP A 709 53.00 82.91 -21.77
C ASP A 709 54.15 83.16 -22.74
N ALA A 710 54.43 82.22 -23.64
CA ALA A 710 55.37 82.42 -24.75
C ALA A 710 54.98 83.58 -25.68
N LYS A 711 53.68 83.82 -25.92
CA LYS A 711 53.18 84.98 -26.67
C LYS A 711 53.32 86.29 -25.90
N VAL A 712 53.15 86.27 -24.57
CA VAL A 712 53.38 87.44 -23.70
C VAL A 712 54.87 87.76 -23.62
N GLY A 713 55.74 86.75 -23.52
CA GLY A 713 57.19 86.88 -23.67
C GLY A 713 57.56 87.54 -25.00
N HIS A 714 57.10 86.98 -26.13
CA HIS A 714 57.36 87.57 -27.44
C HIS A 714 56.84 89.01 -27.59
N LEU A 715 55.66 89.34 -27.04
CA LEU A 715 55.15 90.72 -27.00
C LEU A 715 56.02 91.64 -26.13
N ASN A 716 56.53 91.14 -25.01
CA ASN A 716 57.46 91.84 -24.14
C ASN A 716 58.83 92.06 -24.83
N ASP A 717 59.34 91.08 -25.56
CA ASP A 717 60.59 91.18 -26.34
C ASP A 717 60.44 92.20 -27.48
N VAL A 718 59.30 92.20 -28.18
CA VAL A 718 58.97 93.21 -29.21
C VAL A 718 58.84 94.59 -28.57
N LEU A 719 58.22 94.72 -27.39
CA LEU A 719 58.20 95.96 -26.61
C LEU A 719 59.61 96.41 -26.22
N HIS A 720 60.46 95.48 -25.78
CA HIS A 720 61.84 95.77 -25.39
C HIS A 720 62.70 96.18 -26.59
N GLN A 721 62.55 95.54 -27.76
CA GLN A 721 63.15 95.99 -29.01
C GLN A 721 62.65 97.39 -29.44
N LYS A 722 61.36 97.68 -29.30
CA LYS A 722 60.82 99.03 -29.57
C LYS A 722 61.39 100.08 -28.60
N TYR A 723 61.56 99.71 -27.33
CA TYR A 723 62.14 100.58 -26.30
C TYR A 723 63.64 100.83 -26.52
N MET A 724 64.40 99.79 -26.86
CA MET A 724 65.82 99.90 -27.25
C MET A 724 65.99 100.68 -28.56
N GLY A 725 65.08 100.50 -29.53
CA GLY A 725 65.01 101.32 -30.73
C GLY A 725 64.81 102.80 -30.40
N LEU A 726 63.84 103.13 -29.53
CA LEU A 726 63.63 104.48 -29.01
C LEU A 726 64.87 105.03 -28.29
N SER A 727 65.55 104.22 -27.48
CA SER A 727 66.80 104.57 -26.81
C SER A 727 67.92 104.91 -27.80
N SER A 728 68.13 104.09 -28.83
CA SER A 728 69.10 104.38 -29.90
C SER A 728 68.76 105.64 -30.70
N LEU A 729 67.46 105.94 -30.88
CA LEU A 729 66.99 107.12 -31.60
C LEU A 729 67.17 108.38 -30.74
N LEU A 730 67.03 108.26 -29.41
CA LEU A 730 67.39 109.32 -28.46
C LEU A 730 68.91 109.57 -28.42
N GLN A 731 69.73 108.51 -28.40
CA GLN A 731 71.19 108.65 -28.45
C GLN A 731 71.67 109.27 -29.78
N SER A 732 71.09 108.88 -30.93
CA SER A 732 71.43 109.50 -32.22
C SER A 732 71.07 110.99 -32.29
N LYS A 733 70.07 111.42 -31.51
CA LYS A 733 69.63 112.82 -31.40
C LYS A 733 70.45 113.65 -30.41
N ALA A 734 71.24 113.03 -29.54
CA ALA A 734 72.16 113.71 -28.62
C ALA A 734 73.51 114.12 -29.26
N GLY A 735 73.89 113.49 -30.39
CA GLY A 735 75.23 113.62 -30.98
C GLY A 735 75.50 114.82 -31.90
N LYS A 736 74.54 115.74 -32.13
CA LYS A 736 74.70 116.87 -33.09
C LYS A 736 74.19 118.22 -32.58
N LYS A 737 74.82 118.76 -31.52
CA LYS A 737 74.78 120.20 -31.23
C LYS A 737 75.96 120.70 -30.38
N ALA A 738 77.14 120.80 -30.99
CA ALA A 738 78.31 121.49 -30.43
C ALA A 738 79.09 122.18 -31.57
N THR A 739 79.58 123.40 -31.32
CA THR A 739 80.16 124.36 -32.31
C THR A 739 79.17 124.81 -33.40
N SER A 740 79.02 126.10 -33.74
CA SER A 740 79.60 127.37 -33.21
C SER A 740 78.87 128.57 -33.85
N THR A 741 78.70 129.76 -33.26
CA THR A 741 78.94 130.32 -31.89
C THR A 741 78.29 131.72 -31.79
N SER A 742 78.03 132.19 -30.56
CA SER A 742 77.89 133.61 -30.16
C SER A 742 76.77 134.47 -30.76
N ASN A 743 75.62 134.51 -30.06
CA ASN A 743 75.17 135.69 -29.30
C ASN A 743 74.06 135.26 -28.31
#